data_AF-A0A957RXD1-F1
#
_entry.id   AF-A0A957RXD1-F1
#
_cell.length_a   1.000
_cell.length_b   1.000
_cell.length_c   1.000
_cell.angle_alpha   90.00
_cell.angle_beta   90.00
_cell.angle_gamma   90.00
#
_symmetry.space_group_name_H-M   'P 1'
#
loop_
_entity.id
_entity.type
_entity.pdbx_description
1 polymer ?
#
loop_
_entity_poly.entity_id
_entity_poly.type
_entity_poly.pdbx_seq_one_letter_code
_entity_poly.pdbx_strand_id
1 'polypeptide(L)'
;MIDLNTFYIAPVAAFLIGALVTWLFGRPGNRRRTEEYETQIAGLQGRVARREQELAESQAAVNDRLMEIDTLHADKHALQQQLSTNQDELSAAREALTAVRHELDDAVAGQEALRQEVTLRQAEVDQLTNELADSQAATAQLRTEFDALARSNTELQEALDETDALLDEMQADELAFNEAIEAALSDDDLGDEEDEEYVDDLLEFDVDDEEEAATRGPGSESLYYSALARTVEGDMDQVEGVVITPEEIEAARANAVQEVLGMSAEDAKAELAQLRRSLSVLTAVSAEMATAFARRNDEFDRLLTDLNGMVAAPALPQLADLPMPLATPQRGDASEPAAALAGVAAMRTNLEALAEHMVVTTDARTELQTQLQNRDAELADVRTRMDALGAELAALGDERADLDAALNARTVEIDDVRRALATLEVQAQLADDARAAAVADTAARDAALADGESTLAELKARLAEMDAAQGELTRALQDREAEIAELQERLLDRAAELQELQATTAHQAEDLATRSSNADALAAQVAALQSDVYTTSAAKSEVEGALAEREAGLADLTAQLEGVQTELDTTNAAKADLEATLQAREEELQARQADVDRLSQELDAANAASAQLQEDLAAKTSELDAARNDYELQLEALSGQKTALEDQVQALQQQIADTQGALDTATAELAALQGEKADLDANLTQANAELAQVKEETERSGAETAAKIAAMTAAAAVAAKQIREAEEQRDALRTEIEQLSTRLETTLAEKEDLAASLDARQSELDATAEQLDAAAAQVAELSAQVEATSQERDAVAQRAADIELELDGARTRMDAAAALFDAVPGARPDDVRAQTLEIVPLSTAKQAAATAAVASGTRPQWVRMPQDLSAVNGIGTVYEQRLYGEKIGTYWELVSLPDDEYVRILKLSDLRLQSTDLNAIRAGALQLARETGTVGQLWDGTEVDDFEPIPGIGKTFERRLYQAGILTYEDLANVDPAQLAEIVKAPKLSNPDYGAWLGRARELLAARRGQAEPQMDTDRDG
;
A
#
# COMPACT_ATOMS: atom_id res chain seq x y z
N MET A 1 -71.01 -74.18 -160.97
CA MET A 1 -70.71 -73.95 -162.41
C MET A 1 -70.70 -72.46 -162.60
N ILE A 2 -69.68 -71.90 -163.26
CA ILE A 2 -69.34 -70.46 -163.24
C ILE A 2 -68.91 -70.06 -161.80
N ASP A 3 -67.64 -70.22 -161.44
CA ASP A 3 -66.49 -69.32 -161.75
C ASP A 3 -66.48 -68.08 -160.84
N LEU A 4 -65.36 -67.47 -160.46
CA LEU A 4 -63.95 -67.80 -160.22
C LEU A 4 -63.32 -66.44 -159.82
N ASN A 5 -62.10 -66.43 -159.29
CA ASN A 5 -61.18 -65.28 -159.40
C ASN A 5 -61.42 -63.92 -158.69
N THR A 6 -62.28 -63.82 -157.66
CA THR A 6 -62.03 -62.88 -156.52
C THR A 6 -61.66 -63.63 -155.23
N PHE A 7 -61.54 -64.96 -155.33
CA PHE A 7 -61.52 -65.91 -154.22
C PHE A 7 -60.14 -66.15 -153.58
N TYR A 8 -59.07 -65.51 -154.10
CA TYR A 8 -57.68 -65.79 -153.71
C TYR A 8 -56.84 -64.56 -153.35
N ILE A 9 -57.47 -63.41 -153.04
CA ILE A 9 -56.75 -62.23 -152.51
C ILE A 9 -57.34 -61.74 -151.19
N ALA A 10 -58.66 -61.57 -151.05
CA ALA A 10 -59.24 -61.19 -149.75
C ALA A 10 -59.09 -62.27 -148.65
N PRO A 11 -59.52 -63.54 -148.85
CA PRO A 11 -59.31 -64.58 -147.84
C PRO A 11 -57.83 -64.97 -147.73
N VAL A 12 -57.02 -64.80 -148.78
CA VAL A 12 -55.57 -65.04 -148.74
C VAL A 12 -54.84 -63.92 -148.00
N ALA A 13 -55.26 -62.66 -148.09
CA ALA A 13 -54.73 -61.57 -147.27
C ALA A 13 -55.17 -61.75 -145.80
N ALA A 14 -56.42 -62.14 -145.54
CA ALA A 14 -56.86 -62.49 -144.19
C ALA A 14 -56.11 -63.71 -143.62
N PHE A 15 -55.84 -64.73 -144.44
CA PHE A 15 -55.05 -65.90 -144.05
C PHE A 15 -53.56 -65.58 -143.93
N LEU A 16 -53.00 -64.66 -144.74
CA LEU A 16 -51.59 -64.24 -144.63
C LEU A 16 -51.38 -63.26 -143.46
N ILE A 17 -52.35 -62.39 -143.14
CA ILE A 17 -52.32 -61.58 -141.92
C ILE A 17 -52.55 -62.48 -140.70
N GLY A 18 -53.52 -63.39 -140.75
CA GLY A 18 -53.76 -64.39 -139.71
C GLY A 18 -52.54 -65.30 -139.50
N ALA A 19 -51.88 -65.75 -140.57
CA ALA A 19 -50.65 -66.51 -140.50
C ALA A 19 -49.45 -65.65 -140.08
N LEU A 20 -49.35 -64.37 -140.46
CA LEU A 20 -48.28 -63.48 -140.01
C LEU A 20 -48.41 -63.19 -138.51
N VAL A 21 -49.63 -62.98 -138.00
CA VAL A 21 -49.93 -62.85 -136.57
C VAL A 21 -49.64 -64.17 -135.86
N THR A 22 -50.14 -65.30 -136.36
CA THR A 22 -49.87 -66.64 -135.80
C THR A 22 -48.39 -67.01 -135.87
N TRP A 23 -47.62 -66.47 -136.82
CA TRP A 23 -46.17 -66.66 -136.96
C TRP A 23 -45.36 -65.67 -136.12
N LEU A 24 -45.87 -64.47 -135.81
CA LEU A 24 -45.30 -63.56 -134.82
C LEU A 24 -45.50 -64.11 -133.40
N PHE A 25 -46.71 -64.51 -133.03
CA PHE A 25 -47.02 -65.06 -131.71
C PHE A 25 -46.55 -66.52 -131.55
N GLY A 26 -46.55 -67.31 -132.63
CA GLY A 26 -46.05 -68.70 -132.66
C GLY A 26 -44.55 -68.82 -132.94
N ARG A 27 -43.82 -67.71 -133.12
CA ARG A 27 -42.36 -67.75 -133.29
C ARG A 27 -41.71 -68.31 -132.02
N PRO A 28 -40.80 -69.30 -132.08
CA PRO A 28 -40.25 -69.93 -130.87
C PRO A 28 -39.45 -68.96 -129.98
N GLY A 29 -38.95 -67.85 -130.54
CA GLY A 29 -38.34 -66.76 -129.75
C GLY A 29 -39.34 -65.90 -128.98
N ASN A 30 -40.61 -65.83 -129.38
CA ASN A 30 -41.63 -65.06 -128.66
C ASN A 30 -42.34 -65.86 -127.57
N ARG A 31 -42.44 -67.19 -127.71
CA ARG A 31 -42.81 -68.07 -126.57
C ARG A 31 -41.74 -68.06 -125.48
N ARG A 32 -40.48 -68.27 -125.84
CA ARG A 32 -39.37 -68.14 -124.87
C ARG A 32 -39.32 -66.76 -124.22
N ARG A 33 -39.56 -65.66 -124.95
CA ARG A 33 -39.67 -64.33 -124.35
C ARG A 33 -40.88 -64.16 -123.43
N THR A 34 -42.02 -64.78 -123.72
CA THR A 34 -43.18 -64.72 -122.80
C THR A 34 -42.95 -65.57 -121.56
N GLU A 35 -42.37 -66.76 -121.70
CA GLU A 35 -41.91 -67.62 -120.58
C GLU A 35 -40.82 -66.91 -119.74
N GLU A 36 -39.86 -66.23 -120.38
CA GLU A 36 -38.83 -65.40 -119.74
C GLU A 36 -39.43 -64.18 -119.04
N TYR A 37 -40.41 -63.49 -119.65
CA TYR A 37 -41.09 -62.35 -119.03
C TYR A 37 -42.02 -62.78 -117.88
N GLU A 38 -42.73 -63.91 -118.00
CA GLU A 38 -43.53 -64.48 -116.90
C GLU A 38 -42.63 -64.92 -115.74
N THR A 39 -41.49 -65.55 -116.03
CA THR A 39 -40.48 -65.89 -115.01
C THR A 39 -39.86 -64.64 -114.37
N GLN A 40 -39.59 -63.59 -115.15
CA GLN A 40 -39.11 -62.31 -114.64
C GLN A 40 -40.17 -61.55 -113.84
N ILE A 41 -41.45 -61.62 -114.22
CA ILE A 41 -42.57 -61.03 -113.50
C ILE A 41 -42.80 -61.77 -112.19
N ALA A 42 -42.83 -63.10 -112.19
CA ALA A 42 -42.91 -63.91 -110.96
C ALA A 42 -41.69 -63.66 -110.06
N GLY A 43 -40.49 -63.57 -110.62
CA GLY A 43 -39.25 -63.21 -109.91
C GLY A 43 -39.16 -61.74 -109.49
N LEU A 44 -39.98 -60.84 -110.04
CA LEU A 44 -40.16 -59.47 -109.57
C LEU A 44 -41.21 -59.44 -108.46
N GLN A 45 -42.37 -60.07 -108.65
CA GLN A 45 -43.44 -60.21 -107.65
C GLN A 45 -42.93 -60.89 -106.38
N GLY A 46 -42.16 -61.98 -106.48
CA GLY A 46 -41.53 -62.63 -105.33
C GLY A 46 -40.45 -61.78 -104.62
N ARG A 47 -39.85 -60.79 -105.32
CA ARG A 47 -38.96 -59.79 -104.70
C ARG A 47 -39.72 -58.58 -104.15
N VAL A 48 -40.87 -58.24 -104.72
CA VAL A 48 -41.78 -57.21 -104.21
C VAL A 48 -42.43 -57.70 -102.93
N ALA A 49 -43.08 -58.87 -102.94
CA ALA A 49 -43.68 -59.47 -101.75
C ALA A 49 -42.66 -59.69 -100.62
N ARG A 50 -41.43 -60.12 -100.94
CA ARG A 50 -40.36 -60.21 -99.94
C ARG A 50 -39.93 -58.84 -99.41
N ARG A 51 -39.87 -57.80 -100.25
CA ARG A 51 -39.60 -56.42 -99.79
C ARG A 51 -40.75 -55.79 -99.04
N GLU A 52 -41.99 -56.17 -99.33
CA GLU A 52 -43.19 -55.75 -98.58
C GLU A 52 -43.18 -56.41 -97.20
N GLN A 53 -42.76 -57.68 -97.11
CA GLN A 53 -42.49 -58.37 -95.84
C GLN A 53 -41.30 -57.73 -95.09
N GLU A 54 -40.12 -57.58 -95.70
CA GLU A 54 -38.94 -56.91 -95.11
C GLU A 54 -39.29 -55.49 -94.63
N LEU A 55 -40.13 -54.76 -95.37
CA LEU A 55 -40.60 -53.42 -94.98
C LEU A 55 -41.57 -53.49 -93.81
N ALA A 56 -42.55 -54.40 -93.81
CA ALA A 56 -43.49 -54.58 -92.70
C ALA A 56 -42.79 -55.03 -91.41
N GLU A 57 -41.83 -55.94 -91.49
CA GLU A 57 -40.95 -56.37 -90.39
C GLU A 57 -40.11 -55.19 -89.88
N SER A 58 -39.53 -54.38 -90.78
CA SER A 58 -38.80 -53.17 -90.38
C SER A 58 -39.70 -52.10 -89.74
N GLN A 59 -40.96 -52.01 -90.16
CA GLN A 59 -41.92 -51.03 -89.65
C GLN A 59 -42.51 -51.46 -88.30
N ALA A 60 -42.70 -52.76 -88.08
CA ALA A 60 -42.97 -53.32 -86.75
C ALA A 60 -41.80 -53.03 -85.80
N ALA A 61 -40.58 -53.39 -86.18
CA ALA A 61 -39.38 -53.15 -85.36
C ALA A 61 -39.10 -51.65 -85.10
N VAL A 62 -39.55 -50.74 -85.98
CA VAL A 62 -39.51 -49.28 -85.73
C VAL A 62 -40.61 -48.85 -84.76
N ASN A 63 -41.83 -49.39 -84.86
CA ASN A 63 -42.91 -49.09 -83.91
C ASN A 63 -42.58 -49.61 -82.50
N ASP A 64 -42.05 -50.82 -82.38
CA ASP A 64 -41.64 -51.41 -81.10
C ASP A 64 -40.56 -50.55 -80.43
N ARG A 65 -39.56 -50.08 -81.20
CA ARG A 65 -38.53 -49.14 -80.73
C ARG A 65 -39.07 -47.75 -80.38
N LEU A 66 -40.14 -47.29 -81.03
CA LEU A 66 -40.79 -46.04 -80.65
C LEU A 66 -41.52 -46.19 -79.32
N MET A 67 -42.19 -47.33 -79.07
CA MET A 67 -42.76 -47.64 -77.76
C MET A 67 -41.68 -47.77 -76.68
N GLU A 68 -40.55 -48.44 -76.98
CA GLU A 68 -39.38 -48.53 -76.10
C GLU A 68 -38.84 -47.13 -75.74
N ILE A 69 -38.68 -46.24 -76.72
CA ILE A 69 -38.27 -44.85 -76.52
C ILE A 69 -39.28 -44.06 -75.67
N ASP A 70 -40.59 -44.23 -75.90
CA ASP A 70 -41.62 -43.55 -75.12
C ASP A 70 -41.68 -44.06 -73.67
N THR A 71 -41.47 -45.36 -73.43
CA THR A 71 -41.30 -45.90 -72.06
C THR A 71 -40.03 -45.36 -71.40
N LEU A 72 -38.88 -45.34 -72.09
CA LEU A 72 -37.64 -44.77 -71.56
C LEU A 72 -37.74 -43.27 -71.30
N HIS A 73 -38.58 -42.54 -72.04
CA HIS A 73 -38.91 -41.14 -71.74
C HIS A 73 -39.80 -40.99 -70.51
N ALA A 74 -40.78 -41.88 -70.31
CA ALA A 74 -41.61 -41.89 -69.10
C ALA A 74 -40.78 -42.23 -67.85
N ASP A 75 -39.95 -43.27 -67.91
CA ASP A 75 -39.04 -43.69 -66.84
C ASP A 75 -38.03 -42.59 -66.51
N LYS A 76 -37.45 -41.95 -67.53
CA LYS A 76 -36.58 -40.77 -67.34
C LYS A 76 -37.31 -39.63 -66.63
N HIS A 77 -38.57 -39.34 -66.98
CA HIS A 77 -39.35 -38.31 -66.31
C HIS A 77 -39.66 -38.68 -64.84
N ALA A 78 -39.99 -39.94 -64.57
CA ALA A 78 -40.18 -40.44 -63.21
C ALA A 78 -38.88 -40.35 -62.37
N LEU A 79 -37.75 -40.76 -62.93
CA LEU A 79 -36.43 -40.64 -62.30
C LEU A 79 -36.02 -39.17 -62.09
N GLN A 80 -36.37 -38.25 -62.99
CA GLN A 80 -36.13 -36.82 -62.80
C GLN A 80 -37.02 -36.23 -61.69
N GLN A 81 -38.26 -36.69 -61.55
CA GLN A 81 -39.16 -36.28 -60.47
C GLN A 81 -38.74 -36.86 -59.11
N GLN A 82 -38.28 -38.11 -59.07
CA GLN A 82 -37.64 -38.69 -57.88
C GLN A 82 -36.36 -37.93 -57.52
N LEU A 83 -35.53 -37.58 -58.51
CA LEU A 83 -34.31 -36.80 -58.25
C LEU A 83 -34.60 -35.41 -57.66
N SER A 84 -35.64 -34.71 -58.13
CA SER A 84 -36.02 -33.42 -57.51
C SER A 84 -36.59 -33.62 -56.10
N THR A 85 -37.45 -34.63 -55.91
CA THR A 85 -38.01 -34.96 -54.58
C THR A 85 -36.89 -35.25 -53.58
N ASN A 86 -35.91 -36.08 -53.96
CA ASN A 86 -34.76 -36.40 -53.13
C ASN A 86 -33.82 -35.20 -52.91
N GLN A 87 -33.79 -34.22 -53.84
CA GLN A 87 -33.05 -32.96 -53.66
C GLN A 87 -33.76 -32.01 -52.67
N ASP A 88 -35.08 -31.94 -52.75
CA ASP A 88 -35.92 -31.15 -51.82
C ASP A 88 -35.84 -31.75 -50.41
N GLU A 89 -35.98 -33.07 -50.25
CA GLU A 89 -35.78 -33.79 -48.98
C GLU A 89 -34.37 -33.60 -48.43
N LEU A 90 -33.33 -33.68 -49.26
CA LEU A 90 -31.94 -33.43 -48.86
C LEU A 90 -31.71 -31.96 -48.45
N SER A 91 -32.45 -31.01 -49.03
CA SER A 91 -32.39 -29.60 -48.62
C SER A 91 -33.05 -29.39 -47.25
N ALA A 92 -34.26 -29.94 -47.05
CA ALA A 92 -34.96 -29.90 -45.77
C ALA A 92 -34.18 -30.60 -44.64
N ALA A 93 -33.54 -31.74 -44.93
CA ALA A 93 -32.66 -32.43 -43.99
C ALA A 93 -31.42 -31.60 -43.60
N ARG A 94 -30.87 -30.78 -44.53
CA ARG A 94 -29.77 -29.85 -44.23
C ARG A 94 -30.21 -28.65 -43.42
N GLU A 95 -31.39 -28.10 -43.69
CA GLU A 95 -31.97 -27.02 -42.88
C GLU A 95 -32.28 -27.52 -41.45
N ALA A 96 -32.87 -28.70 -41.31
CA ALA A 96 -33.08 -29.36 -40.02
C ALA A 96 -31.76 -29.63 -39.27
N LEU A 97 -30.72 -30.15 -39.96
CA LEU A 97 -29.38 -30.33 -39.37
C LEU A 97 -28.76 -29.00 -38.92
N THR A 98 -29.04 -27.91 -39.63
CA THR A 98 -28.54 -26.57 -39.28
C THR A 98 -29.30 -25.99 -38.08
N ALA A 99 -30.61 -26.22 -37.98
CA ALA A 99 -31.41 -25.86 -36.82
C ALA A 99 -30.98 -26.62 -35.56
N VAL A 100 -30.88 -27.96 -35.63
CA VAL A 100 -30.39 -28.81 -34.53
C VAL A 100 -28.97 -28.45 -34.12
N ARG A 101 -28.11 -28.02 -35.07
CA ARG A 101 -26.78 -27.48 -34.74
C ARG A 101 -26.88 -26.17 -33.96
N HIS A 102 -27.74 -25.23 -34.34
CA HIS A 102 -27.91 -23.98 -33.61
C HIS A 102 -28.49 -24.21 -32.21
N GLU A 103 -29.46 -25.13 -32.07
CA GLU A 103 -29.99 -25.57 -30.77
C GLU A 103 -28.89 -26.21 -29.89
N LEU A 104 -27.96 -26.97 -30.49
CA LEU A 104 -26.81 -27.54 -29.78
C LEU A 104 -25.78 -26.47 -29.38
N ASP A 105 -25.44 -25.55 -30.28
CA ASP A 105 -24.51 -24.45 -30.01
C ASP A 105 -25.07 -23.53 -28.88
N ASP A 106 -26.38 -23.25 -28.90
CA ASP A 106 -27.09 -22.51 -27.84
C ASP A 106 -27.15 -23.30 -26.52
N ALA A 107 -27.38 -24.62 -26.56
CA ALA A 107 -27.40 -25.48 -25.38
C ALA A 107 -26.01 -25.61 -24.72
N VAL A 108 -24.94 -25.63 -25.53
CA VAL A 108 -23.55 -25.61 -25.04
C VAL A 108 -23.23 -24.27 -24.38
N ALA A 109 -23.62 -23.14 -24.98
CA ALA A 109 -23.48 -21.82 -24.37
C ALA A 109 -24.26 -21.71 -23.05
N GLY A 110 -25.49 -22.26 -23.00
CA GLY A 110 -26.28 -22.37 -21.78
C GLY A 110 -25.62 -23.24 -20.70
N GLN A 111 -25.02 -24.37 -21.08
CA GLN A 111 -24.27 -25.24 -20.16
C GLN A 111 -23.00 -24.55 -19.62
N GLU A 112 -22.31 -23.76 -20.44
CA GLU A 112 -21.12 -23.02 -20.01
C GLU A 112 -21.48 -21.86 -19.08
N ALA A 113 -22.57 -21.13 -19.34
CA ALA A 113 -23.12 -20.15 -18.41
C ALA A 113 -23.53 -20.80 -17.06
N LEU A 114 -24.18 -21.96 -17.09
CA LEU A 114 -24.53 -22.71 -15.88
C LEU A 114 -23.30 -23.16 -15.09
N ARG A 115 -22.23 -23.58 -15.78
CA ARG A 115 -20.94 -23.92 -15.15
C ARG A 115 -20.31 -22.71 -14.46
N GLN A 116 -20.33 -21.55 -15.13
CA GLN A 116 -19.82 -20.31 -14.54
C GLN A 116 -20.62 -19.92 -13.30
N GLU A 117 -21.96 -19.97 -13.34
CA GLU A 117 -22.77 -19.74 -12.13
C GLU A 117 -22.48 -20.76 -11.04
N VAL A 118 -22.37 -22.06 -11.34
CA VAL A 118 -22.02 -23.09 -10.35
C VAL A 118 -20.65 -22.83 -9.71
N THR A 119 -19.63 -22.42 -10.47
CA THR A 119 -18.33 -22.04 -9.88
C THR A 119 -18.41 -20.79 -9.00
N LEU A 120 -19.26 -19.82 -9.37
CA LEU A 120 -19.47 -18.61 -8.58
C LEU A 120 -20.21 -18.91 -7.27
N ARG A 121 -21.24 -19.78 -7.33
CA ARG A 121 -21.96 -20.29 -6.16
C ARG A 121 -21.09 -21.19 -5.27
N GLN A 122 -20.16 -21.95 -5.84
CA GLN A 122 -19.22 -22.72 -5.03
C GLN A 122 -18.28 -21.80 -4.24
N ALA A 123 -17.73 -20.75 -4.89
CA ALA A 123 -16.91 -19.76 -4.18
C ALA A 123 -17.68 -19.01 -3.08
N GLU A 124 -18.96 -18.69 -3.32
CA GLU A 124 -19.88 -18.11 -2.32
C GLU A 124 -20.12 -19.07 -1.13
N VAL A 125 -20.29 -20.37 -1.40
CA VAL A 125 -20.40 -21.42 -0.36
C VAL A 125 -19.09 -21.61 0.41
N ASP A 126 -17.95 -21.59 -0.27
CA ASP A 126 -16.63 -21.74 0.34
C ASP A 126 -16.31 -20.54 1.26
N GLN A 127 -16.65 -19.31 0.83
CA GLN A 127 -16.58 -18.11 1.66
C GLN A 127 -17.47 -18.22 2.90
N LEU A 128 -18.76 -18.54 2.74
CA LEU A 128 -19.70 -18.70 3.85
C LEU A 128 -19.31 -19.84 4.81
N THR A 129 -18.59 -20.86 4.31
CA THR A 129 -18.05 -21.95 5.14
C THR A 129 -16.89 -21.47 6.00
N ASN A 130 -16.01 -20.62 5.48
CA ASN A 130 -14.93 -20.00 6.23
C ASN A 130 -15.47 -19.00 7.28
N GLU A 131 -16.38 -18.11 6.88
CA GLU A 131 -17.05 -17.18 7.81
C GLU A 131 -17.78 -17.90 8.96
N LEU A 132 -18.38 -19.06 8.66
CA LEU A 132 -18.99 -19.93 9.67
C LEU A 132 -17.95 -20.59 10.59
N ALA A 133 -16.79 -21.00 10.07
CA ALA A 133 -15.70 -21.56 10.86
C ALA A 133 -15.08 -20.51 11.80
N ASP A 134 -14.84 -19.30 11.30
CA ASP A 134 -14.33 -18.17 12.10
C ASP A 134 -15.32 -17.76 13.19
N SER A 135 -16.61 -17.70 12.87
CA SER A 135 -17.69 -17.46 13.83
C SER A 135 -17.77 -18.54 14.92
N GLN A 136 -17.58 -19.82 14.55
CA GLN A 136 -17.50 -20.92 15.51
C GLN A 136 -16.24 -20.84 16.39
N ALA A 137 -15.09 -20.47 15.83
CA ALA A 137 -13.84 -20.27 16.56
C ALA A 137 -13.95 -19.11 17.57
N ALA A 138 -14.49 -17.97 17.15
CA ALA A 138 -14.77 -16.83 18.03
C ALA A 138 -15.77 -17.19 19.14
N THR A 139 -16.80 -17.98 18.83
CA THR A 139 -17.76 -18.48 19.84
C THR A 139 -17.10 -19.43 20.84
N ALA A 140 -16.16 -20.27 20.40
CA ALA A 140 -15.38 -21.15 21.28
C ALA A 140 -14.39 -20.37 22.17
N GLN A 141 -13.76 -19.31 21.64
CA GLN A 141 -12.92 -18.41 22.42
C GLN A 141 -13.75 -17.66 23.49
N LEU A 142 -14.86 -17.03 23.10
CA LEU A 142 -15.76 -16.34 24.03
C LEU A 142 -16.26 -17.25 25.15
N ARG A 143 -16.53 -18.52 24.84
CA ARG A 143 -16.88 -19.54 25.84
C ARG A 143 -15.71 -19.84 26.78
N THR A 144 -14.49 -19.95 26.26
CA THR A 144 -13.29 -20.21 27.06
C THR A 144 -12.97 -19.03 27.98
N GLU A 145 -13.16 -17.79 27.51
CA GLU A 145 -13.04 -16.57 28.30
C GLU A 145 -14.14 -16.47 29.37
N PHE A 146 -15.38 -16.84 29.04
CA PHE A 146 -16.48 -16.92 30.02
C PHE A 146 -16.21 -17.97 31.12
N ASP A 147 -15.74 -19.17 30.75
CA ASP A 147 -15.39 -20.24 31.69
C ASP A 147 -14.18 -19.88 32.57
N ALA A 148 -13.31 -18.96 32.12
CA ALA A 148 -12.23 -18.38 32.92
C ALA A 148 -12.73 -17.26 33.84
N LEU A 149 -13.65 -16.40 33.36
CA LEU A 149 -14.28 -15.35 34.17
C LEU A 149 -15.13 -15.95 35.30
N ALA A 150 -15.81 -17.06 35.05
CA ALA A 150 -16.56 -17.81 36.05
C ALA A 150 -15.67 -18.37 37.17
N ARG A 151 -14.47 -18.88 36.82
CA ARG A 151 -13.45 -19.30 37.80
C ARG A 151 -12.96 -18.12 38.63
N SER A 152 -12.58 -17.02 37.99
CA SER A 152 -12.11 -15.81 38.70
C SER A 152 -13.19 -15.21 39.62
N ASN A 153 -14.47 -15.25 39.24
CA ASN A 153 -15.57 -14.88 40.14
C ASN A 153 -15.71 -15.85 41.34
N THR A 154 -15.43 -17.14 41.16
CA THR A 154 -15.47 -18.13 42.24
C THR A 154 -14.29 -17.89 43.22
N GLU A 155 -13.08 -17.69 42.68
CA GLU A 155 -11.88 -17.34 43.45
C GLU A 155 -12.07 -16.02 44.24
N LEU A 156 -12.74 -15.03 43.65
CA LEU A 156 -13.08 -13.77 44.32
C LEU A 156 -14.19 -13.91 45.38
N GLN A 157 -15.07 -14.91 45.26
CA GLN A 157 -16.05 -15.23 46.30
C GLN A 157 -15.40 -15.98 47.47
N GLU A 158 -14.54 -16.97 47.20
CA GLU A 158 -13.78 -17.67 48.24
C GLU A 158 -12.85 -16.71 49.01
N ALA A 159 -12.20 -15.77 48.32
CA ALA A 159 -11.39 -14.72 48.96
C ALA A 159 -12.23 -13.70 49.75
N LEU A 160 -13.47 -13.42 49.35
CA LEU A 160 -14.38 -12.55 50.09
C LEU A 160 -14.83 -13.23 51.39
N ASP A 161 -15.27 -14.49 51.30
CA ASP A 161 -15.63 -15.32 52.45
C ASP A 161 -14.46 -15.47 53.45
N GLU A 162 -13.21 -15.56 52.96
CA GLU A 162 -12.01 -15.54 53.81
C GLU A 162 -11.78 -14.18 54.49
N THR A 163 -12.02 -13.05 53.80
CA THR A 163 -11.92 -11.72 54.43
C THR A 163 -13.03 -11.43 55.44
N ASP A 164 -14.25 -11.93 55.22
CA ASP A 164 -15.34 -11.81 56.20
C ASP A 164 -15.05 -12.68 57.43
N ALA A 165 -14.48 -13.88 57.27
CA ALA A 165 -14.04 -14.72 58.39
C ALA A 165 -12.93 -14.05 59.24
N LEU A 166 -11.95 -13.39 58.60
CA LEU A 166 -10.93 -12.60 59.30
C LEU A 166 -11.52 -11.37 60.00
N LEU A 167 -12.57 -10.75 59.43
CA LEU A 167 -13.27 -9.61 60.04
C LEU A 167 -14.08 -10.04 61.29
N ASP A 168 -14.68 -11.23 61.27
CA ASP A 168 -15.33 -11.83 62.44
C ASP A 168 -14.30 -12.21 63.54
N GLU A 169 -13.13 -12.73 63.16
CA GLU A 169 -12.03 -13.01 64.12
C GLU A 169 -11.51 -11.71 64.76
N MET A 170 -11.27 -10.65 63.97
CA MET A 170 -10.88 -9.35 64.50
C MET A 170 -11.93 -8.71 65.42
N GLN A 171 -13.22 -8.89 65.14
CA GLN A 171 -14.30 -8.42 66.03
C GLN A 171 -14.36 -9.23 67.34
N ALA A 172 -14.07 -10.54 67.30
CA ALA A 172 -13.97 -11.36 68.51
C ALA A 172 -12.77 -10.95 69.38
N ASP A 173 -11.61 -10.68 68.78
CA ASP A 173 -10.42 -10.16 69.47
C ASP A 173 -10.66 -8.75 70.05
N GLU A 174 -11.35 -7.85 69.32
CA GLU A 174 -11.74 -6.54 69.85
C GLU A 174 -12.71 -6.68 71.04
N LEU A 175 -13.65 -7.63 71.00
CA LEU A 175 -14.55 -7.92 72.12
C LEU A 175 -13.76 -8.41 73.35
N ALA A 176 -12.85 -9.38 73.15
CA ALA A 176 -12.01 -9.93 74.22
C ALA A 176 -11.04 -8.89 74.81
N PHE A 177 -10.50 -7.99 73.99
CA PHE A 177 -9.69 -6.86 74.45
C PHE A 177 -10.50 -5.86 75.29
N ASN A 178 -11.75 -5.59 74.93
CA ASN A 178 -12.64 -4.74 75.72
C ASN A 178 -13.03 -5.41 77.06
N GLU A 179 -13.32 -6.72 77.09
CA GLU A 179 -13.53 -7.46 78.35
C GLU A 179 -12.27 -7.43 79.25
N ALA A 180 -11.07 -7.55 78.67
CA ALA A 180 -9.81 -7.44 79.41
C ALA A 180 -9.57 -6.03 79.99
N ILE A 181 -10.04 -4.98 79.32
CA ILE A 181 -10.02 -3.60 79.85
C ILE A 181 -11.03 -3.41 80.98
N GLU A 182 -12.26 -3.95 80.87
CA GLU A 182 -13.21 -3.90 81.98
C GLU A 182 -12.69 -4.66 83.22
N ALA A 183 -12.04 -5.82 83.01
CA ALA A 183 -11.37 -6.55 84.09
C ALA A 183 -10.25 -5.71 84.75
N ALA A 184 -9.37 -5.10 83.95
CA ALA A 184 -8.27 -4.26 84.45
C ALA A 184 -8.75 -2.95 85.13
N LEU A 185 -9.98 -2.52 84.90
CA LEU A 185 -10.62 -1.38 85.55
C LEU A 185 -11.44 -1.76 86.80
N SER A 186 -11.46 -3.04 87.18
CA SER A 186 -12.26 -3.55 88.31
C SER A 186 -11.47 -3.78 89.61
N ASP A 187 -10.14 -3.70 89.57
CA ASP A 187 -9.24 -4.13 90.66
C ASP A 187 -8.77 -2.94 91.52
N ASP A 188 -9.64 -2.48 92.44
CA ASP A 188 -9.37 -1.42 93.44
C ASP A 188 -10.09 -1.73 94.77
N ASP A 189 -9.61 -2.75 95.50
CA ASP A 189 -10.00 -3.01 96.91
C ASP A 189 -8.77 -3.35 97.78
N LEU A 190 -8.39 -2.41 98.64
CA LEU A 190 -7.26 -2.52 99.56
C LEU A 190 -7.72 -3.08 100.91
N GLY A 191 -7.23 -4.27 101.28
CA GLY A 191 -7.51 -4.91 102.57
C GLY A 191 -6.25 -5.45 103.25
N ASP A 192 -5.84 -4.80 104.34
CA ASP A 192 -4.62 -5.14 105.10
C ASP A 192 -4.69 -6.52 105.80
N GLU A 193 -3.57 -7.27 105.80
CA GLU A 193 -3.02 -7.90 107.01
C GLU A 193 -1.53 -8.32 106.79
N GLU A 194 -0.81 -8.62 107.88
CA GLU A 194 0.67 -8.59 107.97
C GLU A 194 1.34 -9.96 107.76
N ASP A 195 2.53 -9.99 107.13
CA ASP A 195 3.66 -10.86 107.54
C ASP A 195 4.99 -10.41 106.90
N GLU A 196 6.13 -10.67 107.57
CA GLU A 196 7.48 -10.18 107.21
C GLU A 196 8.36 -11.25 106.50
N GLU A 197 8.85 -11.01 105.27
CA GLU A 197 10.19 -11.51 104.87
C GLU A 197 10.85 -10.65 103.75
N TYR A 198 12.12 -10.94 103.45
CA TYR A 198 13.14 -10.04 102.91
C TYR A 198 12.99 -9.52 101.47
N VAL A 199 13.58 -8.34 101.26
CA VAL A 199 13.85 -7.67 99.98
C VAL A 199 15.32 -7.94 99.56
N ASP A 200 15.63 -7.65 98.29
CA ASP A 200 16.96 -7.58 97.64
C ASP A 200 17.70 -8.88 97.26
N ASP A 201 17.47 -9.25 95.98
CA ASP A 201 18.44 -9.07 94.87
C ASP A 201 19.43 -10.18 94.46
N LEU A 202 19.79 -10.10 93.16
CA LEU A 202 20.91 -10.74 92.43
C LEU A 202 21.00 -12.28 92.21
N LEU A 203 20.93 -12.63 90.92
CA LEU A 203 21.98 -13.31 90.13
C LEU A 203 22.97 -14.26 90.84
N GLU A 204 22.82 -15.58 90.63
CA GLU A 204 23.89 -16.53 90.26
C GLU A 204 23.28 -17.90 89.87
N PHE A 205 23.95 -18.86 89.23
CA PHE A 205 24.60 -18.93 87.90
C PHE A 205 25.15 -20.36 87.74
N ASP A 206 24.80 -21.09 86.66
CA ASP A 206 25.45 -22.31 86.11
C ASP A 206 24.59 -22.75 84.88
N VAL A 207 25.03 -23.11 83.66
CA VAL A 207 26.30 -23.64 83.08
C VAL A 207 26.45 -25.15 83.36
N ASP A 208 26.61 -26.06 82.38
CA ASP A 208 26.88 -26.01 80.92
C ASP A 208 25.80 -26.72 80.05
N ASP A 209 25.70 -26.37 78.75
CA ASP A 209 25.91 -27.30 77.59
C ASP A 209 25.50 -26.68 76.21
N GLU A 210 26.52 -26.28 75.45
CA GLU A 210 26.72 -26.17 73.96
C GLU A 210 25.76 -25.42 72.97
N GLU A 211 26.43 -24.86 71.94
CA GLU A 211 25.98 -24.33 70.61
C GLU A 211 25.03 -23.09 70.47
N GLU A 212 25.64 -21.92 70.73
CA GLU A 212 25.88 -20.85 69.73
C GLU A 212 24.70 -20.05 69.07
N ALA A 213 24.42 -18.89 69.67
CA ALA A 213 24.37 -17.53 69.06
C ALA A 213 23.48 -17.19 67.82
N ALA A 214 22.87 -16.00 67.69
CA ALA A 214 22.65 -14.90 68.63
C ALA A 214 21.65 -13.82 68.10
N THR A 215 21.08 -13.05 69.03
CA THR A 215 20.60 -11.65 68.88
C THR A 215 19.54 -11.26 67.83
N ARG A 216 18.30 -11.12 68.31
CA ARG A 216 17.38 -9.95 68.17
C ARG A 216 17.43 -9.11 66.87
N GLY A 217 16.32 -9.14 66.11
CA GLY A 217 15.87 -8.09 65.17
C GLY A 217 14.33 -8.10 65.06
N PRO A 218 13.64 -6.96 64.83
CA PRO A 218 12.17 -6.89 64.89
C PRO A 218 11.47 -6.78 63.52
N GLY A 219 10.30 -7.43 63.41
CA GLY A 219 9.18 -7.01 62.56
C GLY A 219 9.28 -7.15 61.03
N SER A 220 8.13 -6.90 60.39
CA SER A 220 7.90 -6.46 59.00
C SER A 220 8.55 -7.20 57.81
N GLU A 221 7.67 -7.56 56.87
CA GLU A 221 7.91 -7.66 55.41
C GLU A 221 8.70 -8.85 54.82
N SER A 222 8.42 -9.10 53.53
CA SER A 222 9.18 -9.88 52.55
C SER A 222 9.41 -11.39 52.80
N LEU A 223 8.45 -12.20 52.37
CA LEU A 223 8.74 -13.47 51.66
C LEU A 223 8.37 -13.36 50.17
N TYR A 224 9.00 -12.42 49.49
CA TYR A 224 8.96 -12.32 48.03
C TYR A 224 9.91 -13.37 47.42
N TYR A 225 9.37 -14.27 46.58
CA TYR A 225 10.10 -15.26 45.75
C TYR A 225 11.02 -16.27 46.46
N SER A 226 10.54 -17.52 46.62
CA SER A 226 11.12 -18.72 45.95
C SER A 226 10.58 -20.05 46.49
N ALA A 227 9.90 -20.86 45.65
CA ALA A 227 9.72 -22.32 45.83
C ALA A 227 9.01 -23.05 44.64
N LEU A 228 9.28 -22.71 43.36
CA LEU A 228 8.73 -23.47 42.22
C LEU A 228 9.47 -24.82 42.03
N ALA A 229 9.41 -25.73 43.01
CA ALA A 229 10.16 -26.98 43.00
C ALA A 229 9.62 -28.08 43.94
N ARG A 230 8.46 -28.69 43.61
CA ARG A 230 8.08 -30.12 43.80
C ARG A 230 6.56 -30.32 43.81
N THR A 231 6.03 -30.98 42.78
CA THR A 231 5.11 -32.15 42.87
C THR A 231 4.84 -32.68 41.46
N VAL A 232 5.74 -33.53 40.95
CA VAL A 232 5.47 -34.46 39.84
C VAL A 232 6.01 -35.81 40.27
N GLU A 233 5.19 -36.57 40.99
CA GLU A 233 5.45 -37.97 41.34
C GLU A 233 4.10 -38.67 41.54
N GLY A 234 3.59 -39.28 40.46
CA GLY A 234 2.25 -39.86 40.39
C GLY A 234 1.81 -40.03 38.93
N ASP A 235 1.81 -41.28 38.46
CA ASP A 235 1.09 -41.80 37.30
C ASP A 235 1.24 -41.05 35.95
N MET A 236 2.47 -41.06 35.41
CA MET A 236 2.65 -41.15 33.95
C MET A 236 3.01 -42.58 33.55
N ASP A 237 2.10 -43.24 32.83
CA ASP A 237 2.44 -44.38 31.98
C ASP A 237 1.53 -44.34 30.72
N GLN A 238 2.14 -44.38 29.53
CA GLN A 238 1.49 -44.42 28.20
C GLN A 238 0.63 -43.22 27.72
N VAL A 239 1.26 -42.05 27.47
CA VAL A 239 1.00 -41.28 26.23
C VAL A 239 2.33 -40.76 25.68
N GLU A 240 2.60 -41.00 24.40
CA GLU A 240 3.81 -40.51 23.71
C GLU A 240 3.52 -39.11 23.11
N GLY A 241 3.97 -38.06 23.79
CA GLY A 241 3.71 -36.65 23.42
C GLY A 241 4.99 -35.86 23.18
N VAL A 242 5.04 -35.12 22.08
CA VAL A 242 6.17 -34.24 21.72
C VAL A 242 6.20 -33.03 22.66
N VAL A 243 7.32 -32.83 23.35
CA VAL A 243 7.53 -31.66 24.22
C VAL A 243 7.92 -30.46 23.36
N ILE A 244 6.98 -29.54 23.16
CA ILE A 244 7.24 -28.19 22.65
C ILE A 244 7.66 -27.31 23.84
N THR A 245 8.72 -26.52 23.67
CA THR A 245 9.26 -25.68 24.76
C THR A 245 8.47 -24.37 24.94
N PRO A 246 8.52 -23.73 26.13
CA PRO A 246 7.85 -22.46 26.36
C PRO A 246 8.26 -21.33 25.39
N GLU A 247 9.54 -21.30 25.00
CA GLU A 247 10.07 -20.31 24.04
C GLU A 247 9.47 -20.51 22.64
N GLU A 248 9.25 -21.75 22.20
CA GLU A 248 8.57 -22.06 20.94
C GLU A 248 7.08 -21.68 20.97
N ILE A 249 6.41 -21.82 22.13
CA ILE A 249 5.02 -21.37 22.32
C ILE A 249 4.92 -19.85 22.32
N GLU A 250 5.88 -19.14 22.92
CA GLU A 250 5.89 -17.68 22.93
C GLU A 250 6.26 -17.09 21.56
N ALA A 251 7.18 -17.72 20.82
CA ALA A 251 7.47 -17.39 19.42
C ALA A 251 6.27 -17.66 18.49
N ALA A 252 5.56 -18.79 18.67
CA ALA A 252 4.34 -19.09 17.91
C ALA A 252 3.23 -18.07 18.20
N ARG A 253 3.08 -17.62 19.45
CA ARG A 253 2.15 -16.54 19.81
C ARG A 253 2.54 -15.18 19.22
N ALA A 254 3.83 -14.86 19.17
CA ALA A 254 4.30 -13.62 18.55
C ALA A 254 3.98 -13.58 17.05
N ASN A 255 4.28 -14.66 16.32
CA ASN A 255 3.94 -14.78 14.90
C ASN A 255 2.42 -14.73 14.67
N ALA A 256 1.62 -15.49 15.43
CA ALA A 256 0.17 -15.54 15.24
C ALA A 256 -0.52 -14.17 15.47
N VAL A 257 -0.04 -13.37 16.43
CA VAL A 257 -0.54 -11.99 16.63
C VAL A 257 -0.19 -11.09 15.45
N GLN A 258 1.02 -11.20 14.92
CA GLN A 258 1.47 -10.41 13.78
C GLN A 258 0.79 -10.82 12.46
N GLU A 259 0.48 -12.11 12.28
CA GLU A 259 -0.17 -12.67 11.09
C GLU A 259 -1.68 -12.37 11.05
N VAL A 260 -2.37 -12.34 12.20
CA VAL A 260 -3.82 -12.09 12.28
C VAL A 260 -4.18 -10.59 12.34
N LEU A 261 -3.31 -9.73 12.91
CA LEU A 261 -3.62 -8.30 13.09
C LEU A 261 -2.73 -7.35 12.27
N GLY A 262 -1.59 -7.79 11.75
CA GLY A 262 -0.64 -6.92 11.03
C GLY A 262 0.09 -5.90 11.93
N MET A 263 0.01 -6.04 13.26
CA MET A 263 0.58 -5.14 14.27
C MET A 263 1.58 -5.91 15.15
N SER A 264 2.52 -5.23 15.80
CA SER A 264 3.43 -5.93 16.73
C SER A 264 2.72 -6.36 18.01
N ALA A 265 3.27 -7.37 18.69
CA ALA A 265 2.77 -7.80 19.99
C ALA A 265 3.00 -6.78 21.13
N GLU A 266 3.76 -5.70 20.90
CA GLU A 266 3.81 -4.54 21.82
C GLU A 266 2.73 -3.51 21.47
N ASP A 267 2.49 -3.22 20.19
CA ASP A 267 1.42 -2.31 19.75
C ASP A 267 0.04 -2.83 20.15
N ALA A 268 -0.21 -4.13 19.92
CA ALA A 268 -1.44 -4.79 20.36
C ALA A 268 -1.62 -4.73 21.90
N LYS A 269 -0.53 -4.82 22.68
CA LYS A 269 -0.57 -4.61 24.14
C LYS A 269 -0.81 -3.15 24.50
N ALA A 270 -0.27 -2.19 23.74
CA ALA A 270 -0.48 -0.77 23.94
C ALA A 270 -1.93 -0.36 23.66
N GLU A 271 -2.52 -0.83 22.55
CA GLU A 271 -3.94 -0.64 22.22
C GLU A 271 -4.84 -1.35 23.23
N LEU A 272 -4.55 -2.59 23.63
CA LEU A 272 -5.35 -3.30 24.63
C LEU A 272 -5.24 -2.62 26.02
N ALA A 273 -4.10 -2.00 26.35
CA ALA A 273 -3.94 -1.14 27.53
C ALA A 273 -4.61 0.24 27.36
N GLN A 274 -4.83 0.72 26.13
CA GLN A 274 -5.58 1.94 25.83
C GLN A 274 -7.09 1.69 25.86
N LEU A 275 -7.55 0.54 25.36
CA LEU A 275 -8.91 0.02 25.46
C LEU A 275 -9.28 -0.33 26.91
N ARG A 276 -8.38 -0.95 27.68
CA ARG A 276 -8.59 -1.14 29.13
C ARG A 276 -8.67 0.20 29.87
N ARG A 277 -7.89 1.21 29.46
CA ARG A 277 -8.02 2.58 30.01
C ARG A 277 -9.34 3.25 29.60
N SER A 278 -9.74 3.22 28.34
CA SER A 278 -11.01 3.81 27.89
C SER A 278 -12.22 3.08 28.47
N LEU A 279 -12.16 1.75 28.61
CA LEU A 279 -13.20 0.94 29.26
C LEU A 279 -13.22 1.18 30.77
N SER A 280 -12.08 1.31 31.45
CA SER A 280 -12.05 1.67 32.88
C SER A 280 -12.54 3.10 33.12
N VAL A 281 -12.29 4.04 32.20
CA VAL A 281 -12.86 5.39 32.22
C VAL A 281 -14.36 5.36 31.95
N LEU A 282 -14.86 4.56 31.00
CA LEU A 282 -16.30 4.34 30.78
C LEU A 282 -16.98 3.65 31.97
N THR A 283 -16.29 2.75 32.66
CA THR A 283 -16.80 2.05 33.87
C THR A 283 -16.77 2.99 35.08
N ALA A 284 -15.74 3.82 35.23
CA ALA A 284 -15.70 4.88 36.24
C ALA A 284 -16.76 5.95 35.97
N VAL A 285 -16.94 6.40 34.72
CA VAL A 285 -17.96 7.38 34.33
C VAL A 285 -19.38 6.82 34.46
N SER A 286 -19.60 5.53 34.23
CA SER A 286 -20.91 4.91 34.49
C SER A 286 -21.17 4.68 35.99
N ALA A 287 -20.14 4.38 36.80
CA ALA A 287 -20.24 4.35 38.26
C ALA A 287 -20.41 5.76 38.88
N GLU A 288 -19.75 6.78 38.33
CA GLU A 288 -19.97 8.19 38.68
C GLU A 288 -21.36 8.65 38.23
N MET A 289 -21.85 8.26 37.05
CA MET A 289 -23.24 8.51 36.68
C MET A 289 -24.21 7.80 37.63
N ALA A 290 -23.98 6.54 37.99
CA ALA A 290 -24.84 5.81 38.91
C ALA A 290 -24.87 6.46 40.31
N THR A 291 -23.71 6.85 40.85
CA THR A 291 -23.62 7.54 42.15
C THR A 291 -24.09 9.00 42.07
N ALA A 292 -23.98 9.68 40.93
CA ALA A 292 -24.55 11.00 40.69
C ALA A 292 -26.08 10.94 40.55
N PHE A 293 -26.64 9.93 39.87
CA PHE A 293 -28.08 9.68 39.84
C PHE A 293 -28.60 9.27 41.22
N ALA A 294 -27.88 8.45 41.98
CA ALA A 294 -28.21 8.14 43.36
C ALA A 294 -28.22 9.42 44.22
N ARG A 295 -27.13 10.20 44.23
CA ARG A 295 -27.06 11.50 44.93
C ARG A 295 -28.14 12.47 44.49
N ARG A 296 -28.44 12.57 43.19
CA ARG A 296 -29.46 13.50 42.67
C ARG A 296 -30.88 13.02 42.96
N ASN A 297 -31.13 11.71 43.13
CA ASN A 297 -32.38 11.19 43.67
C ASN A 297 -32.48 11.44 45.18
N ASP A 298 -31.41 11.21 45.93
CA ASP A 298 -31.27 11.58 47.36
C ASP A 298 -31.51 13.07 47.60
N GLU A 299 -31.08 13.91 46.66
CA GLU A 299 -31.30 15.35 46.63
C GLU A 299 -32.72 15.69 46.15
N PHE A 300 -33.31 14.92 45.24
CA PHE A 300 -34.72 15.05 44.84
C PHE A 300 -35.68 14.66 45.97
N ASP A 301 -35.35 13.64 46.77
CA ASP A 301 -36.13 13.17 47.92
C ASP A 301 -35.94 14.09 49.13
N ARG A 302 -34.75 14.68 49.32
CA ARG A 302 -34.56 15.82 50.24
C ARG A 302 -35.37 17.04 49.78
N LEU A 303 -35.30 17.42 48.50
CA LEU A 303 -36.08 18.53 47.95
C LEU A 303 -37.59 18.25 48.02
N LEU A 304 -38.05 17.02 47.80
CA LEU A 304 -39.45 16.63 48.03
C LEU A 304 -39.82 16.67 49.51
N THR A 305 -38.93 16.28 50.41
CA THR A 305 -39.14 16.38 51.86
C THR A 305 -39.25 17.84 52.31
N ASP A 306 -38.38 18.72 51.80
CA ASP A 306 -38.42 20.16 52.07
C ASP A 306 -39.62 20.84 51.39
N LEU A 307 -40.00 20.45 50.16
CA LEU A 307 -41.19 20.96 49.51
C LEU A 307 -42.47 20.53 50.24
N ASN A 308 -42.52 19.27 50.70
CA ASN A 308 -43.62 18.74 51.49
C ASN A 308 -43.65 19.36 52.90
N GLY A 309 -42.49 19.69 53.47
CA GLY A 309 -42.35 20.49 54.69
C GLY A 309 -42.84 21.94 54.52
N MET A 310 -42.53 22.58 53.39
CA MET A 310 -43.05 23.90 53.01
C MET A 310 -44.56 23.90 52.73
N VAL A 311 -45.09 22.81 52.17
CA VAL A 311 -46.53 22.59 51.98
C VAL A 311 -47.22 22.24 53.31
N ALA A 312 -46.51 21.64 54.27
CA ALA A 312 -46.97 21.32 55.62
C ALA A 312 -46.87 22.51 56.61
N ALA A 313 -46.96 23.75 56.14
CA ALA A 313 -47.12 24.91 57.00
C ALA A 313 -48.47 24.82 57.77
N PRO A 314 -48.47 24.78 59.12
CA PRO A 314 -49.71 24.73 59.89
C PRO A 314 -50.52 26.03 59.72
N ALA A 315 -51.83 25.92 59.88
CA ALA A 315 -52.80 26.94 59.48
C ALA A 315 -52.55 28.33 60.10
N LEU A 316 -52.91 29.35 59.30
CA LEU A 316 -53.05 30.76 59.70
C LEU A 316 -53.56 30.91 61.15
N PRO A 317 -52.81 31.53 62.08
CA PRO A 317 -53.32 31.83 63.41
C PRO A 317 -54.49 32.80 63.28
N GLN A 318 -55.57 32.50 64.01
CA GLN A 318 -56.84 33.23 63.87
C GLN A 318 -56.70 34.68 64.33
N LEU A 319 -57.34 35.60 63.61
CA LEU A 319 -57.34 37.04 63.91
C LEU A 319 -58.29 37.37 65.09
N ALA A 320 -58.08 36.69 66.23
CA ALA A 320 -59.10 36.50 67.26
C ALA A 320 -58.57 36.48 68.71
N ASP A 321 -57.48 37.20 69.01
CA ASP A 321 -57.33 37.76 70.36
C ASP A 321 -56.52 39.07 70.37
N LEU A 322 -57.00 40.07 71.11
CA LEU A 322 -56.47 41.44 71.12
C LEU A 322 -56.36 41.99 72.56
N PRO A 323 -55.15 42.30 73.05
CA PRO A 323 -54.95 43.22 74.15
C PRO A 323 -54.60 44.62 73.60
N MET A 324 -55.62 45.38 73.17
CA MET A 324 -55.49 46.79 72.77
C MET A 324 -55.72 47.71 73.99
N PRO A 325 -54.68 48.36 74.57
CA PRO A 325 -54.86 49.29 75.67
C PRO A 325 -55.34 50.66 75.16
N LEU A 326 -56.66 50.88 75.21
CA LEU A 326 -57.22 52.23 75.02
C LEU A 326 -56.90 53.12 76.22
N ALA A 327 -55.92 54.02 76.06
CA ALA A 327 -55.65 55.08 77.03
C ALA A 327 -55.41 56.43 76.32
N THR A 328 -56.38 57.33 76.44
CA THR A 328 -56.28 58.73 75.97
C THR A 328 -55.41 59.59 76.90
N PRO A 329 -54.75 60.65 76.41
CA PRO A 329 -53.89 61.49 77.24
C PRO A 329 -54.67 62.49 78.11
N GLN A 330 -54.47 62.44 79.44
CA GLN A 330 -54.50 63.63 80.30
C GLN A 330 -53.47 63.54 81.43
N ARG A 331 -52.55 64.52 81.44
CA ARG A 331 -51.96 65.17 82.62
C ARG A 331 -51.24 64.29 83.68
N GLY A 332 -49.94 64.07 83.46
CA GLY A 332 -48.97 63.64 84.47
C GLY A 332 -47.58 63.52 83.82
N ASP A 333 -46.55 64.09 84.45
CA ASP A 333 -45.16 64.05 83.97
C ASP A 333 -44.65 62.62 83.76
N ALA A 334 -43.61 62.31 82.98
CA ALA A 334 -42.79 62.93 81.92
C ALA A 334 -41.50 62.06 81.88
N SER A 335 -40.74 62.06 80.77
CA SER A 335 -39.50 61.27 80.56
C SER A 335 -39.72 59.73 80.47
N GLU A 336 -39.09 58.94 79.60
CA GLU A 336 -38.08 59.20 78.54
C GLU A 336 -38.45 58.52 77.20
N PRO A 337 -37.96 58.99 76.02
CA PRO A 337 -38.48 58.60 74.71
C PRO A 337 -37.58 57.65 73.88
N ALA A 338 -36.80 56.75 74.50
CA ALA A 338 -35.81 55.92 73.77
C ALA A 338 -36.41 54.71 73.01
N ALA A 339 -37.34 53.96 73.62
CA ALA A 339 -37.76 52.65 73.10
C ALA A 339 -38.62 52.70 71.81
N ALA A 340 -39.43 53.74 71.64
CA ALA A 340 -40.40 53.81 70.55
C ALA A 340 -39.75 53.96 69.16
N LEU A 341 -38.61 54.66 69.06
CA LEU A 341 -37.87 54.83 67.81
C LEU A 341 -37.16 53.53 67.39
N ALA A 342 -36.65 52.75 68.36
CA ALA A 342 -36.01 51.47 68.09
C ALA A 342 -37.00 50.45 67.47
N GLY A 343 -38.24 50.40 67.95
CA GLY A 343 -39.28 49.52 67.40
C GLY A 343 -39.63 49.85 65.94
N VAL A 344 -39.77 51.14 65.60
CA VAL A 344 -40.07 51.57 64.22
C VAL A 344 -38.87 51.35 63.29
N ALA A 345 -37.64 51.55 63.78
CA ALA A 345 -36.43 51.23 63.02
C ALA A 345 -36.35 49.71 62.72
N ALA A 346 -36.52 48.85 63.73
CA ALA A 346 -36.51 47.40 63.55
C ALA A 346 -37.62 46.92 62.60
N MET A 347 -38.84 47.48 62.72
CA MET A 347 -39.95 47.18 61.79
C MET A 347 -39.58 47.53 60.34
N ARG A 348 -38.88 48.65 60.12
CA ARG A 348 -38.40 49.06 58.80
C ARG A 348 -37.30 48.12 58.28
N THR A 349 -36.29 47.81 59.09
CA THR A 349 -35.21 46.89 58.69
C THR A 349 -35.74 45.50 58.35
N ASN A 350 -36.74 45.01 59.11
CA ASN A 350 -37.41 43.74 58.81
C ASN A 350 -38.23 43.80 57.51
N LEU A 351 -38.84 44.94 57.17
CA LEU A 351 -39.55 45.12 55.90
C LEU A 351 -38.60 45.29 54.70
N GLU A 352 -37.46 45.94 54.88
CA GLU A 352 -36.42 46.07 53.86
C GLU A 352 -35.75 44.70 53.59
N ALA A 353 -35.42 43.94 54.64
CA ALA A 353 -34.92 42.57 54.53
C ALA A 353 -35.97 41.59 53.94
N LEU A 354 -37.26 41.75 54.26
CA LEU A 354 -38.33 40.95 53.65
C LEU A 354 -38.51 41.30 52.17
N ALA A 355 -38.38 42.57 51.78
CA ALA A 355 -38.43 42.99 50.39
C ALA A 355 -37.22 42.46 49.60
N GLU A 356 -36.03 42.50 50.18
CA GLU A 356 -34.80 41.93 49.61
C GLU A 356 -34.92 40.41 49.44
N HIS A 357 -35.45 39.70 50.45
CA HIS A 357 -35.75 38.27 50.35
C HIS A 357 -36.85 37.96 49.30
N MET A 358 -37.85 38.84 49.11
CA MET A 358 -38.83 38.69 48.03
C MET A 358 -38.22 38.92 46.65
N VAL A 359 -37.24 39.81 46.50
CA VAL A 359 -36.49 39.97 45.24
C VAL A 359 -35.65 38.71 44.98
N VAL A 360 -34.84 38.27 45.94
CA VAL A 360 -34.02 37.04 45.80
C VAL A 360 -34.87 35.80 45.47
N THR A 361 -36.06 35.65 46.09
CA THR A 361 -36.98 34.55 45.74
C THR A 361 -37.71 34.74 44.41
N THR A 362 -37.84 35.97 43.90
CA THR A 362 -38.35 36.26 42.55
C THR A 362 -37.29 35.96 41.49
N ASP A 363 -36.03 36.32 41.74
CA ASP A 363 -34.90 36.03 40.86
C ASP A 363 -34.65 34.51 40.81
N ALA A 364 -34.58 33.83 41.96
CA ALA A 364 -34.46 32.37 42.03
C ALA A 364 -35.65 31.64 41.35
N ARG A 365 -36.86 32.19 41.43
CA ARG A 365 -38.03 31.68 40.70
C ARG A 365 -37.90 31.89 39.19
N THR A 366 -37.31 33.00 38.74
CA THR A 366 -37.12 33.31 37.32
C THR A 366 -36.00 32.44 36.73
N GLU A 367 -34.95 32.18 37.50
CA GLU A 367 -33.91 31.21 37.18
C GLU A 367 -34.49 29.79 37.07
N LEU A 368 -35.23 29.31 38.09
CA LEU A 368 -35.93 28.02 38.03
C LEU A 368 -36.91 27.92 36.85
N GLN A 369 -37.62 29.00 36.50
CA GLN A 369 -38.50 29.03 35.34
C GLN A 369 -37.71 28.94 34.01
N THR A 370 -36.52 29.54 33.95
CA THR A 370 -35.62 29.46 32.79
C THR A 370 -35.01 28.06 32.67
N GLN A 371 -34.59 27.46 33.78
CA GLN A 371 -34.13 26.07 33.83
C GLN A 371 -35.24 25.09 33.42
N LEU A 372 -36.49 25.29 33.87
CA LEU A 372 -37.63 24.50 33.41
C LEU A 372 -37.88 24.65 31.90
N GLN A 373 -37.82 25.87 31.35
CA GLN A 373 -37.95 26.08 29.90
C GLN A 373 -36.82 25.43 29.09
N ASN A 374 -35.59 25.45 29.60
CA ASN A 374 -34.47 24.73 29.00
C ASN A 374 -34.68 23.20 29.07
N ARG A 375 -35.17 22.67 30.19
CA ARG A 375 -35.53 21.25 30.33
C ARG A 375 -36.70 20.83 29.44
N ASP A 376 -37.69 21.69 29.23
CA ASP A 376 -38.79 21.45 28.29
C ASP A 376 -38.27 21.43 26.83
N ALA A 377 -37.28 22.27 26.50
CA ALA A 377 -36.61 22.25 25.20
C ALA A 377 -35.72 21.00 25.00
N GLU A 378 -34.94 20.60 26.01
CA GLU A 378 -34.21 19.31 26.03
C GLU A 378 -35.16 18.13 25.82
N LEU A 379 -36.30 18.11 26.54
CA LEU A 379 -37.31 17.06 26.40
C LEU A 379 -38.00 17.08 25.03
N ALA A 380 -38.14 18.25 24.39
CA ALA A 380 -38.66 18.35 23.03
C ALA A 380 -37.66 17.84 21.98
N ASP A 381 -36.36 18.10 22.15
CA ASP A 381 -35.30 17.55 21.29
C ASP A 381 -35.20 16.02 21.43
N VAL A 382 -35.14 15.52 22.68
CA VAL A 382 -35.17 14.08 22.98
C VAL A 382 -36.42 13.42 22.40
N ARG A 383 -37.60 14.07 22.49
CA ARG A 383 -38.83 13.55 21.89
C ARG A 383 -38.76 13.51 20.36
N THR A 384 -38.26 14.58 19.73
CA THR A 384 -38.03 14.61 18.27
C THR A 384 -37.06 13.53 17.83
N ARG A 385 -36.03 13.24 18.64
CA ARG A 385 -35.05 12.17 18.41
C ARG A 385 -35.65 10.78 18.62
N MET A 386 -36.56 10.61 19.58
CA MET A 386 -37.34 9.37 19.75
C MET A 386 -38.34 9.15 18.60
N ASP A 387 -38.98 10.21 18.11
CA ASP A 387 -39.88 10.13 16.96
C ASP A 387 -39.10 9.79 15.67
N ALA A 388 -37.89 10.32 15.51
CA ALA A 388 -36.97 9.95 14.43
C ALA A 388 -36.50 8.49 14.52
N LEU A 389 -36.05 8.04 15.70
CA LEU A 389 -35.71 6.63 15.95
C LEU A 389 -36.91 5.69 15.78
N GLY A 390 -38.13 6.18 16.06
CA GLY A 390 -39.37 5.45 15.80
C GLY A 390 -39.69 5.32 14.31
N ALA A 391 -39.39 6.33 13.50
CA ALA A 391 -39.50 6.26 12.04
C ALA A 391 -38.41 5.37 11.42
N GLU A 392 -37.19 5.38 11.98
CA GLU A 392 -36.08 4.50 11.59
C GLU A 392 -36.38 3.03 11.93
N LEU A 393 -36.92 2.76 13.13
CA LEU A 393 -37.44 1.43 13.51
C LEU A 393 -38.63 0.98 12.66
N ALA A 394 -39.48 1.90 12.18
CA ALA A 394 -40.55 1.57 11.25
C ALA A 394 -39.98 1.19 9.88
N ALA A 395 -39.03 1.95 9.35
CA ALA A 395 -38.35 1.65 8.08
C ALA A 395 -37.59 0.31 8.13
N LEU A 396 -36.88 0.02 9.22
CA LEU A 396 -36.24 -1.28 9.46
C LEU A 396 -37.27 -2.41 9.64
N GLY A 397 -38.46 -2.10 10.13
CA GLY A 397 -39.59 -3.03 10.20
C GLY A 397 -40.18 -3.36 8.83
N ASP A 398 -40.31 -2.37 7.95
CA ASP A 398 -40.76 -2.53 6.57
C ASP A 398 -39.69 -3.26 5.71
N GLU A 399 -38.42 -2.88 5.83
CA GLU A 399 -37.29 -3.57 5.17
C GLU A 399 -37.19 -5.04 5.62
N ARG A 400 -37.39 -5.30 6.91
CA ARG A 400 -37.51 -6.67 7.43
C ARG A 400 -38.72 -7.40 6.85
N ALA A 401 -39.87 -6.73 6.69
CA ALA A 401 -41.06 -7.36 6.11
C ALA A 401 -40.86 -7.71 4.62
N ASP A 402 -40.14 -6.87 3.87
CA ASP A 402 -39.72 -7.16 2.49
C ASP A 402 -38.69 -8.31 2.43
N LEU A 403 -37.75 -8.38 3.38
CA LEU A 403 -36.82 -9.52 3.53
C LEU A 403 -37.55 -10.83 3.89
N ASP A 404 -38.48 -10.78 4.85
CA ASP A 404 -39.32 -11.92 5.22
C ASP A 404 -40.20 -12.35 4.01
N ALA A 405 -40.71 -11.40 3.21
CA ALA A 405 -41.43 -11.71 1.97
C ALA A 405 -40.53 -12.34 0.90
N ALA A 406 -39.29 -11.85 0.72
CA ALA A 406 -38.31 -12.41 -0.20
C ALA A 406 -37.87 -13.82 0.22
N LEU A 407 -37.66 -14.07 1.51
CA LEU A 407 -37.36 -15.39 2.06
C LEU A 407 -38.52 -16.38 1.85
N ASN A 408 -39.76 -15.92 2.03
CA ASN A 408 -40.94 -16.74 1.70
C ASN A 408 -41.03 -17.04 0.20
N ALA A 409 -40.74 -16.07 -0.68
CA ALA A 409 -40.70 -16.29 -2.13
C ALA A 409 -39.61 -17.30 -2.53
N ARG A 410 -38.38 -17.17 -2.00
CA ARG A 410 -37.31 -18.16 -2.21
C ARG A 410 -37.67 -19.54 -1.65
N THR A 411 -38.39 -19.60 -0.53
CA THR A 411 -38.87 -20.88 0.03
C THR A 411 -39.87 -21.56 -0.91
N VAL A 412 -40.79 -20.80 -1.53
CA VAL A 412 -41.71 -21.32 -2.55
C VAL A 412 -40.96 -21.80 -3.80
N GLU A 413 -39.99 -21.03 -4.30
CA GLU A 413 -39.15 -21.43 -5.43
C GLU A 413 -38.35 -22.71 -5.13
N ILE A 414 -37.74 -22.83 -3.95
CA ILE A 414 -37.03 -24.03 -3.51
C ILE A 414 -37.97 -25.24 -3.47
N ASP A 415 -39.21 -25.06 -3.01
CA ASP A 415 -40.21 -26.12 -2.98
C ASP A 415 -40.75 -26.49 -4.37
N ASP A 416 -40.83 -25.54 -5.32
CA ASP A 416 -41.14 -25.84 -6.73
C ASP A 416 -39.98 -26.54 -7.43
N VAL A 417 -38.71 -26.17 -7.14
CA VAL A 417 -37.52 -26.91 -7.60
C VAL A 417 -37.50 -28.33 -7.01
N ARG A 418 -37.88 -28.53 -5.74
CA ARG A 418 -38.05 -29.87 -5.14
C ARG A 418 -39.16 -30.67 -5.82
N ARG A 419 -40.28 -30.05 -6.19
CA ARG A 419 -41.36 -30.71 -6.96
C ARG A 419 -40.91 -31.09 -8.38
N ALA A 420 -40.14 -30.22 -9.03
CA ALA A 420 -39.54 -30.51 -10.34
C ALA A 420 -38.51 -31.66 -10.26
N LEU A 421 -37.66 -31.65 -9.23
CA LEU A 421 -36.69 -32.72 -8.97
C LEU A 421 -37.40 -34.06 -8.71
N ALA A 422 -38.38 -34.10 -7.81
CA ALA A 422 -39.17 -35.31 -7.55
C ALA A 422 -39.94 -35.81 -8.80
N THR A 423 -40.32 -34.90 -9.70
CA THR A 423 -40.92 -35.26 -11.00
C THR A 423 -39.88 -35.88 -11.94
N LEU A 424 -38.66 -35.35 -11.98
CA LEU A 424 -37.53 -35.91 -12.73
C LEU A 424 -37.07 -37.25 -12.18
N GLU A 425 -37.05 -37.44 -10.86
CA GLU A 425 -36.75 -38.72 -10.20
C GLU A 425 -37.79 -39.79 -10.57
N VAL A 426 -39.09 -39.44 -10.58
CA VAL A 426 -40.15 -40.35 -11.04
C VAL A 426 -40.03 -40.62 -12.54
N GLN A 427 -39.63 -39.65 -13.37
CA GLN A 427 -39.36 -39.89 -14.80
C GLN A 427 -38.14 -40.79 -15.04
N ALA A 428 -37.08 -40.65 -14.22
CA ALA A 428 -35.91 -41.53 -14.26
C ALA A 428 -36.28 -42.97 -13.86
N GLN A 429 -37.03 -43.15 -12.76
CA GLN A 429 -37.53 -44.47 -12.37
C GLN A 429 -38.43 -45.09 -13.44
N LEU A 430 -39.32 -44.31 -14.07
CA LEU A 430 -40.14 -44.79 -15.19
C LEU A 430 -39.31 -45.16 -16.43
N ALA A 431 -38.19 -44.48 -16.68
CA ALA A 431 -37.27 -44.82 -17.75
C ALA A 431 -36.48 -46.10 -17.45
N ASP A 432 -36.02 -46.31 -16.21
CA ASP A 432 -35.35 -47.55 -15.79
C ASP A 432 -36.33 -48.73 -15.69
N ASP A 433 -37.58 -48.51 -15.26
CA ASP A 433 -38.65 -49.52 -15.30
C ASP A 433 -38.97 -49.91 -16.76
N ALA A 434 -39.06 -48.94 -17.67
CA ALA A 434 -39.24 -49.19 -19.10
C ALA A 434 -38.04 -49.91 -19.72
N ARG A 435 -36.81 -49.59 -19.27
CA ARG A 435 -35.58 -50.28 -19.68
C ARG A 435 -35.53 -51.71 -19.16
N ALA A 436 -35.94 -51.96 -17.91
CA ALA A 436 -36.07 -53.29 -17.34
C ALA A 436 -37.14 -54.12 -18.07
N ALA A 437 -38.27 -53.50 -18.42
CA ALA A 437 -39.31 -54.13 -19.24
C ALA A 437 -38.82 -54.46 -20.65
N ALA A 438 -38.04 -53.57 -21.29
CA ALA A 438 -37.43 -53.82 -22.60
C ALA A 438 -36.39 -54.96 -22.53
N VAL A 439 -35.57 -55.03 -21.48
CA VAL A 439 -34.62 -56.12 -21.24
C VAL A 439 -35.34 -57.45 -21.00
N ALA A 440 -36.47 -57.44 -20.29
CA ALA A 440 -37.31 -58.63 -20.11
C ALA A 440 -37.98 -59.08 -21.42
N ASP A 441 -38.42 -58.14 -22.26
CA ASP A 441 -38.99 -58.41 -23.59
C ASP A 441 -37.92 -58.93 -24.58
N THR A 442 -36.67 -58.45 -24.53
CA THR A 442 -35.56 -59.09 -25.27
C THR A 442 -35.25 -60.48 -24.75
N ALA A 443 -35.15 -60.68 -23.43
CA ALA A 443 -34.91 -62.01 -22.86
C ALA A 443 -36.04 -63.01 -23.17
N ALA A 444 -37.29 -62.54 -23.29
CA ALA A 444 -38.42 -63.33 -23.75
C ALA A 444 -38.33 -63.67 -25.25
N ARG A 445 -37.83 -62.75 -26.09
CA ARG A 445 -37.53 -63.04 -27.51
C ARG A 445 -36.38 -64.03 -27.66
N ASP A 446 -35.32 -63.90 -26.86
CA ASP A 446 -34.18 -64.83 -26.89
C ASP A 446 -34.60 -66.24 -26.43
N ALA A 447 -35.46 -66.34 -25.41
CA ALA A 447 -36.06 -67.60 -25.01
C ALA A 447 -36.99 -68.19 -26.10
N ALA A 448 -37.78 -67.37 -26.77
CA ALA A 448 -38.62 -67.80 -27.89
C ALA A 448 -37.80 -68.16 -29.15
N LEU A 449 -36.63 -67.55 -29.36
CA LEU A 449 -35.67 -67.94 -30.39
C LEU A 449 -35.02 -69.28 -30.05
N ALA A 450 -34.62 -69.51 -28.80
CA ALA A 450 -34.09 -70.81 -28.36
C ALA A 450 -35.12 -71.95 -28.46
N ASP A 451 -36.40 -71.67 -28.15
CA ASP A 451 -37.52 -72.62 -28.39
C ASP A 451 -37.79 -72.81 -29.90
N GLY A 452 -37.67 -71.75 -30.70
CA GLY A 452 -37.69 -71.80 -32.16
C GLY A 452 -36.55 -72.62 -32.77
N GLU A 453 -35.34 -72.53 -32.22
CA GLU A 453 -34.18 -73.36 -32.61
C GLU A 453 -34.35 -74.82 -32.17
N SER A 454 -34.92 -75.05 -30.98
CA SER A 454 -35.23 -76.39 -30.48
C SER A 454 -36.29 -77.09 -31.33
N THR A 455 -37.40 -76.40 -31.64
CA THR A 455 -38.45 -76.90 -32.53
C THR A 455 -37.96 -77.02 -33.98
N LEU A 456 -37.07 -76.15 -34.45
CA LEU A 456 -36.40 -76.32 -35.75
C LEU A 456 -35.47 -77.54 -35.78
N ALA A 457 -34.78 -77.84 -34.68
CA ALA A 457 -33.96 -79.05 -34.55
C ALA A 457 -34.82 -80.32 -34.49
N GLU A 458 -35.95 -80.30 -33.78
CA GLU A 458 -36.93 -81.39 -33.75
C GLU A 458 -37.58 -81.60 -35.12
N LEU A 459 -37.95 -80.53 -35.83
CA LEU A 459 -38.46 -80.61 -37.21
C LEU A 459 -37.42 -81.15 -38.19
N LYS A 460 -36.13 -80.77 -38.05
CA LYS A 460 -35.04 -81.35 -38.85
C LYS A 460 -34.83 -82.84 -38.55
N ALA A 461 -34.88 -83.25 -37.28
CA ALA A 461 -34.81 -84.66 -36.89
C ALA A 461 -35.98 -85.46 -37.46
N ARG A 462 -37.19 -84.91 -37.39
CA ARG A 462 -38.42 -85.51 -37.94
C ARG A 462 -38.44 -85.54 -39.47
N LEU A 463 -37.82 -84.56 -40.14
CA LEU A 463 -37.61 -84.60 -41.58
C LEU A 463 -36.67 -85.75 -41.95
N ALA A 464 -35.54 -85.89 -41.25
CA ALA A 464 -34.62 -87.00 -41.47
C ALA A 464 -35.23 -88.38 -41.14
N GLU A 465 -36.15 -88.45 -40.17
CA GLU A 465 -36.95 -89.65 -39.88
C GLU A 465 -37.95 -89.94 -41.02
N MET A 466 -38.57 -88.91 -41.61
CA MET A 466 -39.41 -89.06 -42.80
C MET A 466 -38.62 -89.45 -44.06
N ASP A 467 -37.41 -88.91 -44.26
CA ASP A 467 -36.50 -89.30 -45.35
C ASP A 467 -36.06 -90.77 -45.18
N ALA A 468 -35.76 -91.19 -43.95
CA ALA A 468 -35.46 -92.59 -43.63
C ALA A 468 -36.67 -93.50 -43.90
N ALA A 469 -37.86 -93.11 -43.45
CA ALA A 469 -39.10 -93.85 -43.71
C ALA A 469 -39.47 -93.88 -45.20
N GLN A 470 -39.20 -92.83 -45.97
CA GLN A 470 -39.34 -92.82 -47.43
C GLN A 470 -38.31 -93.76 -48.08
N GLY A 471 -37.08 -93.82 -47.56
CA GLY A 471 -36.05 -94.77 -47.97
C GLY A 471 -36.39 -96.23 -47.63
N GLU A 472 -37.09 -96.49 -46.53
CA GLU A 472 -37.64 -97.82 -46.21
C GLU A 472 -38.84 -98.16 -47.08
N LEU A 473 -39.77 -97.23 -47.30
CA LEU A 473 -40.92 -97.40 -48.18
C LEU A 473 -40.50 -97.64 -49.64
N THR A 474 -39.44 -96.97 -50.10
CA THR A 474 -38.85 -97.17 -51.44
C THR A 474 -38.27 -98.58 -51.57
N ARG A 475 -37.58 -99.10 -50.54
CA ARG A 475 -37.12 -100.50 -50.53
C ARG A 475 -38.28 -101.48 -50.47
N ALA A 476 -39.28 -101.22 -49.64
CA ALA A 476 -40.47 -102.06 -49.55
C ALA A 476 -41.25 -102.08 -50.88
N LEU A 477 -41.29 -100.98 -51.63
CA LEU A 477 -41.84 -100.94 -52.99
C LEU A 477 -40.98 -101.76 -53.96
N GLN A 478 -39.65 -101.62 -53.95
CA GLN A 478 -38.75 -102.43 -54.79
C GLN A 478 -38.85 -103.94 -54.47
N ASP A 479 -38.95 -104.31 -53.20
CA ASP A 479 -39.18 -105.69 -52.76
C ASP A 479 -40.56 -106.21 -53.22
N ARG A 480 -41.59 -105.36 -53.23
CA ARG A 480 -42.93 -105.71 -53.75
C ARG A 480 -42.97 -105.77 -55.27
N GLU A 481 -42.24 -104.92 -55.98
CA GLU A 481 -42.04 -105.00 -57.44
C GLU A 481 -41.31 -106.29 -57.81
N ALA A 482 -40.31 -106.70 -57.01
CA ALA A 482 -39.62 -107.99 -57.17
C ALA A 482 -40.54 -109.19 -56.87
N GLU A 483 -41.34 -109.15 -55.79
CA GLU A 483 -42.38 -110.17 -55.54
C GLU A 483 -43.41 -110.23 -56.68
N ILE A 484 -43.84 -109.08 -57.22
CA ILE A 484 -44.78 -109.01 -58.34
C ILE A 484 -44.15 -109.59 -59.61
N ALA A 485 -42.87 -109.31 -59.88
CA ALA A 485 -42.15 -109.92 -60.99
C ALA A 485 -42.02 -111.44 -60.84
N GLU A 486 -41.68 -111.95 -59.65
CA GLU A 486 -41.64 -113.40 -59.36
C GLU A 486 -43.03 -114.04 -59.52
N LEU A 487 -44.09 -113.36 -59.06
CA LEU A 487 -45.47 -113.83 -59.23
C LEU A 487 -45.93 -113.78 -60.69
N GLN A 488 -45.47 -112.82 -61.49
CA GLN A 488 -45.72 -112.76 -62.93
C GLN A 488 -44.97 -113.88 -63.68
N GLU A 489 -43.70 -114.14 -63.35
CA GLU A 489 -42.92 -115.26 -63.90
C GLU A 489 -43.58 -116.60 -63.53
N ARG A 490 -43.98 -116.78 -62.26
CA ARG A 490 -44.72 -117.96 -61.80
C ARG A 490 -46.10 -118.10 -62.43
N LEU A 491 -46.77 -117.00 -62.81
CA LEU A 491 -48.01 -117.03 -63.59
C LEU A 491 -47.76 -117.41 -65.06
N LEU A 492 -46.65 -116.99 -65.66
CA LEU A 492 -46.23 -117.42 -67.00
C LEU A 492 -45.87 -118.91 -67.02
N ASP A 493 -45.11 -119.40 -66.04
CA ASP A 493 -44.84 -120.83 -65.85
C ASP A 493 -46.14 -121.61 -65.67
N ARG A 494 -47.06 -121.14 -64.83
CA ARG A 494 -48.35 -121.82 -64.62
C ARG A 494 -49.27 -121.75 -65.84
N ALA A 495 -49.16 -120.71 -66.66
CA ALA A 495 -49.85 -120.62 -67.94
C ALA A 495 -49.24 -121.59 -68.97
N ALA A 496 -47.91 -121.77 -68.98
CA ALA A 496 -47.24 -122.78 -69.80
C ALA A 496 -47.61 -124.21 -69.37
N GLU A 497 -47.61 -124.52 -68.07
CA GLU A 497 -48.14 -125.78 -67.52
C GLU A 497 -49.61 -126.01 -67.92
N LEU A 498 -50.45 -124.97 -67.86
CA LEU A 498 -51.84 -125.06 -68.31
C LEU A 498 -51.96 -125.28 -69.82
N GLN A 499 -51.06 -124.71 -70.63
CA GLN A 499 -51.00 -124.93 -72.07
C GLN A 499 -50.51 -126.35 -72.41
N GLU A 500 -49.61 -126.94 -71.62
CA GLU A 500 -49.20 -128.35 -71.72
C GLU A 500 -50.33 -129.30 -71.23
N LEU A 501 -51.08 -128.92 -70.20
CA LEU A 501 -52.32 -129.62 -69.82
C LEU A 501 -53.40 -129.53 -70.90
N GLN A 502 -53.51 -128.40 -71.60
CA GLN A 502 -54.41 -128.25 -72.75
C GLN A 502 -53.93 -129.10 -73.94
N ALA A 503 -52.63 -129.16 -74.21
CA ALA A 503 -52.08 -130.01 -75.28
C ALA A 503 -52.28 -131.50 -74.97
N THR A 504 -52.07 -131.93 -73.72
CA THR A 504 -52.32 -133.33 -73.31
C THR A 504 -53.80 -133.68 -73.23
N THR A 505 -54.68 -132.76 -72.84
CA THR A 505 -56.14 -132.98 -72.95
C THR A 505 -56.64 -132.93 -74.41
N ALA A 506 -55.99 -132.19 -75.30
CA ALA A 506 -56.25 -132.25 -76.75
C ALA A 506 -55.81 -133.61 -77.35
N HIS A 507 -54.65 -134.14 -76.96
CA HIS A 507 -54.24 -135.50 -77.32
C HIS A 507 -55.24 -136.55 -76.78
N GLN A 508 -55.72 -136.39 -75.53
CA GLN A 508 -56.78 -137.25 -74.99
C GLN A 508 -58.13 -137.07 -75.73
N ALA A 509 -58.39 -135.88 -76.28
CA ALA A 509 -59.55 -135.63 -77.14
C ALA A 509 -59.41 -136.32 -78.51
N GLU A 510 -58.20 -136.49 -79.04
CA GLU A 510 -57.92 -137.24 -80.27
C GLU A 510 -58.00 -138.76 -80.05
N ASP A 511 -57.53 -139.26 -78.90
CA ASP A 511 -57.84 -140.61 -78.41
C ASP A 511 -59.36 -140.82 -78.23
N LEU A 512 -60.10 -139.78 -77.79
CA LEU A 512 -61.55 -139.79 -77.69
C LEU A 512 -62.27 -139.70 -79.04
N ALA A 513 -61.72 -139.01 -80.04
CA ALA A 513 -62.22 -139.04 -81.41
C ALA A 513 -62.10 -140.46 -82.00
N THR A 514 -60.99 -141.14 -81.72
CA THR A 514 -60.80 -142.56 -82.04
C THR A 514 -61.83 -143.45 -81.30
N ARG A 515 -62.21 -143.11 -80.07
CA ARG A 515 -63.34 -143.76 -79.38
C ARG A 515 -64.71 -143.39 -79.96
N SER A 516 -64.88 -142.18 -80.51
CA SER A 516 -66.13 -141.70 -81.11
C SER A 516 -66.53 -142.47 -82.37
N SER A 517 -65.58 -143.10 -83.05
CA SER A 517 -65.86 -144.11 -84.11
C SER A 517 -66.64 -145.34 -83.57
N ASN A 518 -66.58 -145.63 -82.27
CA ASN A 518 -67.45 -146.62 -81.62
C ASN A 518 -68.79 -146.01 -81.17
N ALA A 519 -68.89 -144.68 -81.06
CA ALA A 519 -70.10 -143.98 -80.64
C ALA A 519 -71.16 -143.91 -81.75
N ASP A 520 -70.79 -144.10 -83.02
CA ASP A 520 -71.74 -144.36 -84.13
C ASP A 520 -72.67 -145.54 -83.80
N ALA A 521 -72.15 -146.60 -83.17
CA ALA A 521 -72.98 -147.73 -82.70
C ALA A 521 -73.81 -147.39 -81.46
N LEU A 522 -73.39 -146.37 -80.68
CA LEU A 522 -74.19 -145.77 -79.61
C LEU A 522 -75.26 -144.80 -80.12
N ALA A 523 -75.56 -144.78 -81.43
CA ALA A 523 -76.82 -144.30 -81.98
C ALA A 523 -78.06 -144.86 -81.24
N ALA A 524 -77.93 -146.00 -80.55
CA ALA A 524 -78.95 -146.52 -79.62
C ALA A 524 -79.31 -145.56 -78.46
N GLN A 525 -78.40 -144.70 -78.01
CA GLN A 525 -78.65 -143.69 -76.96
C GLN A 525 -79.11 -142.32 -77.51
N VAL A 526 -79.20 -142.13 -78.83
CA VAL A 526 -79.83 -140.95 -79.42
C VAL A 526 -81.31 -140.82 -79.02
N ALA A 527 -81.96 -141.93 -78.66
CA ALA A 527 -83.29 -141.94 -78.06
C ALA A 527 -83.35 -141.35 -76.62
N ALA A 528 -82.25 -141.38 -75.86
CA ALA A 528 -82.15 -140.72 -74.56
C ALA A 528 -81.87 -139.21 -74.73
N LEU A 529 -80.99 -138.86 -75.67
CA LEU A 529 -80.66 -137.46 -76.00
C LEU A 529 -81.89 -136.64 -76.45
N GLN A 530 -82.97 -137.27 -76.94
CA GLN A 530 -84.24 -136.59 -77.20
C GLN A 530 -84.97 -136.12 -75.93
N SER A 531 -84.72 -136.75 -74.78
CA SER A 531 -85.15 -136.23 -73.47
C SER A 531 -84.23 -135.09 -73.02
N ASP A 532 -82.91 -135.26 -73.23
CA ASP A 532 -81.92 -134.26 -72.84
C ASP A 532 -82.08 -132.94 -73.61
N VAL A 533 -82.53 -132.97 -74.87
CA VAL A 533 -82.83 -131.77 -75.68
C VAL A 533 -83.79 -130.80 -74.96
N TYR A 534 -84.78 -131.30 -74.21
CA TYR A 534 -85.69 -130.42 -73.46
C TYR A 534 -84.99 -129.73 -72.28
N THR A 535 -84.16 -130.45 -71.51
CA THR A 535 -83.35 -129.87 -70.42
C THR A 535 -82.24 -128.98 -70.94
N THR A 536 -81.60 -129.33 -72.07
CA THR A 536 -80.59 -128.52 -72.76
C THR A 536 -81.19 -127.21 -73.27
N SER A 537 -82.47 -127.17 -73.66
CA SER A 537 -83.12 -125.92 -74.06
C SER A 537 -83.27 -124.93 -72.88
N ALA A 538 -83.51 -125.43 -71.67
CA ALA A 538 -83.55 -124.61 -70.46
C ALA A 538 -82.14 -124.15 -70.04
N ALA A 539 -81.18 -125.09 -69.97
CA ALA A 539 -79.78 -124.79 -69.65
C ALA A 539 -79.14 -123.82 -70.67
N LYS A 540 -79.54 -123.89 -71.95
CA LYS A 540 -79.13 -122.93 -72.98
C LYS A 540 -79.62 -121.51 -72.65
N SER A 541 -80.86 -121.35 -72.20
CA SER A 541 -81.39 -120.04 -71.79
C SER A 541 -80.69 -119.49 -70.54
N GLU A 542 -80.23 -120.36 -69.64
CA GLU A 542 -79.45 -120.01 -68.44
C GLU A 542 -78.01 -119.59 -68.83
N VAL A 543 -77.37 -120.31 -69.74
CA VAL A 543 -76.05 -119.96 -70.31
C VAL A 543 -76.12 -118.68 -71.16
N GLU A 544 -77.18 -118.44 -71.92
CA GLU A 544 -77.37 -117.18 -72.67
C GLU A 544 -77.59 -115.99 -71.72
N GLY A 545 -78.22 -116.20 -70.55
CA GLY A 545 -78.29 -115.21 -69.48
C GLY A 545 -76.92 -114.92 -68.85
N ALA A 546 -76.19 -115.97 -68.46
CA ALA A 546 -74.86 -115.86 -67.88
C ALA A 546 -73.81 -115.28 -68.86
N LEU A 547 -73.99 -115.50 -70.16
CA LEU A 547 -73.17 -114.88 -71.21
C LEU A 547 -73.47 -113.37 -71.29
N ALA A 548 -74.73 -112.96 -71.33
CA ALA A 548 -75.10 -111.54 -71.34
C ALA A 548 -74.64 -110.80 -70.06
N GLU A 549 -74.68 -111.46 -68.90
CA GLU A 549 -74.12 -110.93 -67.64
C GLU A 549 -72.59 -110.80 -67.70
N ARG A 550 -71.89 -111.73 -68.37
CA ARG A 550 -70.44 -111.65 -68.60
C ARG A 550 -70.06 -110.61 -69.65
N GLU A 551 -70.86 -110.42 -70.70
CA GLU A 551 -70.68 -109.36 -71.69
C GLU A 551 -70.90 -107.97 -71.05
N ALA A 552 -71.92 -107.83 -70.20
CA ALA A 552 -72.12 -106.63 -69.38
C ALA A 552 -70.94 -106.38 -68.42
N GLY A 553 -70.46 -107.43 -67.73
CA GLY A 553 -69.29 -107.33 -66.85
C GLY A 553 -67.98 -107.00 -67.59
N LEU A 554 -67.83 -107.42 -68.85
CA LEU A 554 -66.69 -107.04 -69.70
C LEU A 554 -66.81 -105.60 -70.20
N ALA A 555 -68.02 -105.13 -70.52
CA ALA A 555 -68.26 -103.72 -70.86
C ALA A 555 -67.96 -102.81 -69.65
N ASP A 556 -68.36 -103.21 -68.44
CA ASP A 556 -68.04 -102.50 -67.20
C ASP A 556 -66.53 -102.49 -66.92
N LEU A 557 -65.84 -103.64 -67.06
CA LEU A 557 -64.37 -103.70 -66.94
C LEU A 557 -63.65 -102.83 -67.99
N THR A 558 -64.21 -102.70 -69.19
CA THR A 558 -63.67 -101.84 -70.25
C THR A 558 -63.84 -100.37 -69.89
N ALA A 559 -65.01 -99.97 -69.37
CA ALA A 559 -65.25 -98.62 -68.87
C ALA A 559 -64.38 -98.29 -67.64
N GLN A 560 -64.15 -99.24 -66.75
CA GLN A 560 -63.18 -99.10 -65.65
C GLN A 560 -61.75 -98.90 -66.16
N LEU A 561 -61.33 -99.64 -67.19
CA LEU A 561 -60.01 -99.47 -67.83
C LEU A 561 -59.87 -98.12 -68.54
N GLU A 562 -60.90 -97.65 -69.25
CA GLU A 562 -60.92 -96.30 -69.85
C GLU A 562 -60.88 -95.19 -68.77
N GLY A 563 -61.56 -95.41 -67.63
CA GLY A 563 -61.47 -94.56 -66.45
C GLY A 563 -60.05 -94.49 -65.88
N VAL A 564 -59.45 -95.65 -65.57
CA VAL A 564 -58.08 -95.75 -65.04
C VAL A 564 -57.04 -95.20 -66.02
N GLN A 565 -57.22 -95.39 -67.34
CA GLN A 565 -56.36 -94.76 -68.35
C GLN A 565 -56.49 -93.23 -68.31
N THR A 566 -57.70 -92.70 -68.17
CA THR A 566 -57.94 -91.24 -68.04
C THR A 566 -57.33 -90.67 -66.75
N GLU A 567 -57.42 -91.40 -65.64
CA GLU A 567 -56.76 -91.05 -64.37
C GLU A 567 -55.24 -91.12 -64.49
N LEU A 568 -54.69 -92.12 -65.18
CA LEU A 568 -53.26 -92.24 -65.46
C LEU A 568 -52.73 -91.10 -66.33
N ASP A 569 -53.44 -90.74 -67.41
CA ASP A 569 -53.06 -89.63 -68.28
C ASP A 569 -53.15 -88.29 -67.54
N THR A 570 -54.18 -88.11 -66.69
CA THR A 570 -54.30 -86.95 -65.80
C THR A 570 -53.16 -86.90 -64.77
N THR A 571 -52.76 -88.04 -64.21
CA THR A 571 -51.66 -88.15 -63.25
C THR A 571 -50.31 -87.88 -63.91
N ASN A 572 -50.10 -88.34 -65.15
CA ASN A 572 -48.90 -88.06 -65.94
C ASN A 572 -48.80 -86.57 -66.32
N ALA A 573 -49.92 -85.91 -66.64
CA ALA A 573 -49.95 -84.46 -66.85
C ALA A 573 -49.60 -83.70 -65.55
N ALA A 574 -50.23 -84.04 -64.44
CA ALA A 574 -49.93 -83.44 -63.13
C ALA A 574 -48.48 -83.70 -62.69
N LYS A 575 -47.90 -84.85 -63.02
CA LYS A 575 -46.49 -85.17 -62.80
C LYS A 575 -45.57 -84.28 -63.65
N ALA A 576 -45.88 -84.07 -64.93
CA ALA A 576 -45.11 -83.19 -65.81
C ALA A 576 -45.16 -81.72 -65.35
N ASP A 577 -46.33 -81.24 -64.91
CA ASP A 577 -46.48 -79.92 -64.29
C ASP A 577 -45.68 -79.79 -62.99
N LEU A 578 -45.63 -80.85 -62.17
CA LEU A 578 -44.83 -80.89 -60.94
C LEU A 578 -43.33 -80.93 -61.23
N GLU A 579 -42.88 -81.67 -62.24
CA GLU A 579 -41.49 -81.73 -62.70
C GLU A 579 -41.03 -80.37 -63.25
N ALA A 580 -41.87 -79.69 -64.04
CA ALA A 580 -41.61 -78.32 -64.49
C ALA A 580 -41.58 -77.31 -63.33
N THR A 581 -42.46 -77.48 -62.33
CA THR A 581 -42.48 -76.65 -61.11
C THR A 581 -41.24 -76.89 -60.25
N LEU A 582 -40.77 -78.13 -60.13
CA LEU A 582 -39.51 -78.48 -59.44
C LEU A 582 -38.32 -77.83 -60.14
N GLN A 583 -38.18 -77.97 -61.46
CA GLN A 583 -37.09 -77.34 -62.20
C GLN A 583 -37.08 -75.81 -62.01
N ALA A 584 -38.25 -75.15 -62.08
CA ALA A 584 -38.35 -73.71 -61.83
C ALA A 584 -37.94 -73.32 -60.39
N ARG A 585 -38.17 -74.18 -59.39
CA ARG A 585 -37.70 -73.97 -58.01
C ARG A 585 -36.22 -74.29 -57.82
N GLU A 586 -35.65 -75.23 -58.55
CA GLU A 586 -34.21 -75.47 -58.58
C GLU A 586 -33.46 -74.28 -59.22
N GLU A 587 -33.99 -73.72 -60.30
CA GLU A 587 -33.47 -72.49 -60.93
C GLU A 587 -33.61 -71.27 -59.99
N GLU A 588 -34.73 -71.13 -59.26
CA GLU A 588 -34.88 -70.11 -58.23
C GLU A 588 -33.89 -70.32 -57.07
N LEU A 589 -33.69 -71.55 -56.58
CA LEU A 589 -32.73 -71.86 -55.52
C LEU A 589 -31.29 -71.56 -55.94
N GLN A 590 -30.91 -71.83 -57.20
CA GLN A 590 -29.60 -71.46 -57.73
C GLN A 590 -29.42 -69.94 -57.81
N ALA A 591 -30.44 -69.20 -58.23
CA ALA A 591 -30.41 -67.73 -58.20
C ALA A 591 -30.30 -67.19 -56.77
N ARG A 592 -31.04 -67.78 -55.80
CA ARG A 592 -30.94 -67.42 -54.37
C ARG A 592 -29.58 -67.75 -53.78
N GLN A 593 -28.94 -68.86 -54.17
CA GLN A 593 -27.58 -69.17 -53.72
C GLN A 593 -26.57 -68.16 -54.26
N ALA A 594 -26.68 -67.76 -55.54
CA ALA A 594 -25.83 -66.71 -56.10
C ALA A 594 -26.02 -65.35 -55.42
N ASP A 595 -27.26 -65.01 -55.01
CA ASP A 595 -27.55 -63.84 -54.17
C ASP A 595 -26.91 -63.95 -52.79
N VAL A 596 -26.96 -65.12 -52.13
CA VAL A 596 -26.31 -65.38 -50.83
C VAL A 596 -24.79 -65.27 -50.95
N ASP A 597 -24.18 -65.85 -51.99
CA ASP A 597 -22.74 -65.78 -52.22
C ASP A 597 -22.28 -64.32 -52.47
N ARG A 598 -23.07 -63.55 -53.22
CA ARG A 598 -22.84 -62.10 -53.43
C ARG A 598 -22.98 -61.31 -52.13
N LEU A 599 -24.04 -61.53 -51.37
CA LEU A 599 -24.28 -60.86 -50.09
C LEU A 599 -23.20 -61.21 -49.05
N SER A 600 -22.66 -62.43 -49.08
CA SER A 600 -21.50 -62.81 -48.24
C SER A 600 -20.26 -62.01 -48.63
N GLN A 601 -19.96 -61.86 -49.93
CA GLN A 601 -18.82 -61.06 -50.39
C GLN A 601 -18.99 -59.56 -50.08
N GLU A 602 -20.21 -59.03 -50.19
CA GLU A 602 -20.53 -57.65 -49.78
C GLU A 602 -20.39 -57.46 -48.26
N LEU A 603 -20.79 -58.46 -47.45
CA LEU A 603 -20.63 -58.47 -46.01
C LEU A 603 -19.16 -58.58 -45.58
N ASP A 604 -18.37 -59.46 -46.22
CA ASP A 604 -16.93 -59.58 -45.97
C ASP A 604 -16.18 -58.30 -46.33
N ALA A 605 -16.54 -57.65 -47.45
CA ALA A 605 -16.00 -56.35 -47.83
C ALA A 605 -16.40 -55.23 -46.85
N ALA A 606 -17.64 -55.23 -46.36
CA ALA A 606 -18.11 -54.28 -45.34
C ALA A 606 -17.41 -54.51 -43.98
N ASN A 607 -17.19 -55.76 -43.59
CA ASN A 607 -16.45 -56.12 -42.37
C ASN A 607 -14.98 -55.69 -42.47
N ALA A 608 -14.32 -55.92 -43.61
CA ALA A 608 -12.96 -55.45 -43.85
C ALA A 608 -12.85 -53.91 -43.84
N ALA A 609 -13.81 -53.22 -44.45
CA ALA A 609 -13.89 -51.75 -44.40
C ALA A 609 -14.15 -51.25 -42.96
N SER A 610 -15.01 -51.92 -42.19
CA SER A 610 -15.25 -51.59 -40.78
C SER A 610 -14.02 -51.82 -39.91
N ALA A 611 -13.23 -52.88 -40.17
CA ALA A 611 -11.98 -53.12 -39.46
C ALA A 611 -10.93 -52.04 -39.78
N GLN A 612 -10.79 -51.63 -41.04
CA GLN A 612 -9.91 -50.53 -41.42
C GLN A 612 -10.37 -49.22 -40.78
N LEU A 613 -11.67 -48.92 -40.78
CA LEU A 613 -12.20 -47.72 -40.10
C LEU A 613 -11.98 -47.74 -38.59
N GLN A 614 -11.97 -48.92 -37.95
CA GLN A 614 -11.61 -49.06 -36.53
C GLN A 614 -10.12 -48.83 -36.29
N GLU A 615 -9.23 -49.32 -37.17
CA GLU A 615 -7.79 -49.05 -37.10
C GLU A 615 -7.48 -47.55 -37.34
N ASP A 616 -8.08 -46.95 -38.36
CA ASP A 616 -7.96 -45.52 -38.68
C ASP A 616 -8.49 -44.65 -37.53
N LEU A 617 -9.62 -45.02 -36.91
CA LEU A 617 -10.19 -44.32 -35.75
C LEU A 617 -9.30 -44.48 -34.50
N ALA A 618 -8.72 -45.66 -34.27
CA ALA A 618 -7.78 -45.87 -33.16
C ALA A 618 -6.49 -45.06 -33.36
N ALA A 619 -5.97 -45.00 -34.60
CA ALA A 619 -4.83 -44.16 -34.96
C ALA A 619 -5.14 -42.67 -34.75
N LYS A 620 -6.32 -42.19 -35.18
CA LYS A 620 -6.73 -40.79 -34.93
C LYS A 620 -7.04 -40.49 -33.47
N THR A 621 -7.51 -41.46 -32.69
CA THR A 621 -7.63 -41.30 -31.23
C THR A 621 -6.24 -41.14 -30.61
N SER A 622 -5.28 -41.99 -30.96
CA SER A 622 -3.89 -41.87 -30.47
C SER A 622 -3.18 -40.59 -30.94
N GLU A 623 -3.47 -40.07 -32.14
CA GLU A 623 -2.98 -38.75 -32.58
C GLU A 623 -3.59 -37.61 -31.74
N LEU A 624 -4.90 -37.68 -31.45
CA LEU A 624 -5.60 -36.68 -30.62
C LEU A 624 -5.12 -36.73 -29.16
N ASP A 625 -4.91 -37.91 -28.58
CA ASP A 625 -4.35 -38.06 -27.23
C ASP A 625 -2.91 -37.54 -27.16
N ALA A 626 -2.08 -37.78 -28.19
CA ALA A 626 -0.73 -37.24 -28.26
C ALA A 626 -0.74 -35.70 -28.37
N ALA A 627 -1.58 -35.13 -29.24
CA ALA A 627 -1.73 -33.69 -29.39
C ALA A 627 -2.31 -33.04 -28.12
N ARG A 628 -3.27 -33.71 -27.46
CA ARG A 628 -3.84 -33.27 -26.18
C ARG A 628 -2.77 -33.21 -25.09
N ASN A 629 -1.96 -34.25 -24.93
CA ASN A 629 -0.86 -34.26 -23.95
C ASN A 629 0.16 -33.13 -24.23
N ASP A 630 0.48 -32.85 -25.50
CA ASP A 630 1.36 -31.74 -25.86
C ASP A 630 0.73 -30.37 -25.52
N TYR A 631 -0.58 -30.20 -25.75
CA TYR A 631 -1.30 -28.99 -25.32
C TYR A 631 -1.44 -28.86 -23.80
N GLU A 632 -1.63 -29.96 -23.06
CA GLU A 632 -1.67 -29.94 -21.59
C GLU A 632 -0.29 -29.55 -21.01
N LEU A 633 0.81 -30.07 -21.58
CA LEU A 633 2.18 -29.66 -21.24
C LEU A 633 2.47 -28.18 -21.61
N GLN A 634 1.97 -27.70 -22.75
CA GLN A 634 2.07 -26.29 -23.13
C GLN A 634 1.27 -25.38 -22.19
N LEU A 635 0.08 -25.80 -21.74
CA LEU A 635 -0.74 -25.08 -20.77
C LEU A 635 -0.08 -25.04 -19.39
N GLU A 636 0.49 -26.15 -18.92
CA GLU A 636 1.23 -26.19 -17.65
C GLU A 636 2.47 -25.28 -17.71
N ALA A 637 3.22 -25.30 -18.82
CA ALA A 637 4.36 -24.40 -19.02
C ALA A 637 3.95 -22.91 -19.08
N LEU A 638 2.82 -22.59 -19.73
CA LEU A 638 2.26 -21.23 -19.77
C LEU A 638 1.72 -20.79 -18.40
N SER A 639 1.13 -21.70 -17.62
CA SER A 639 0.69 -21.45 -16.24
C SER A 639 1.88 -21.16 -15.30
N GLY A 640 2.97 -21.93 -15.44
CA GLY A 640 4.23 -21.66 -14.74
C GLY A 640 4.85 -20.31 -15.12
N GLN A 641 4.80 -19.92 -16.40
CA GLN A 641 5.22 -18.58 -16.86
C GLN A 641 4.31 -17.47 -16.32
N LYS A 642 2.99 -17.70 -16.27
CA LYS A 642 2.03 -16.76 -15.68
C LYS A 642 2.32 -16.54 -14.19
N THR A 643 2.48 -17.61 -13.42
CA THR A 643 2.79 -17.53 -11.98
C THR A 643 4.11 -16.79 -11.74
N ALA A 644 5.17 -17.13 -12.48
CA ALA A 644 6.46 -16.43 -12.37
C ALA A 644 6.40 -14.94 -12.79
N LEU A 645 5.44 -14.54 -13.63
CA LEU A 645 5.16 -13.14 -13.96
C LEU A 645 4.31 -12.46 -12.87
N GLU A 646 3.39 -13.17 -12.24
CA GLU A 646 2.61 -12.68 -11.08
C GLU A 646 3.54 -12.46 -9.87
N ASP A 647 4.45 -13.39 -9.59
CA ASP A 647 5.51 -13.24 -8.59
C ASP A 647 6.39 -12.00 -8.87
N GLN A 648 6.77 -11.79 -10.15
CA GLN A 648 7.53 -10.59 -10.55
C GLN A 648 6.73 -9.30 -10.40
N VAL A 649 5.43 -9.31 -10.72
CA VAL A 649 4.55 -8.15 -10.52
C VAL A 649 4.40 -7.84 -9.02
N GLN A 650 4.23 -8.86 -8.17
CA GLN A 650 4.13 -8.68 -6.72
C GLN A 650 5.45 -8.16 -6.12
N ALA A 651 6.60 -8.70 -6.55
CA ALA A 651 7.92 -8.22 -6.14
C ALA A 651 8.19 -6.78 -6.60
N LEU A 652 7.76 -6.41 -7.81
CA LEU A 652 7.84 -5.02 -8.31
C LEU A 652 6.88 -4.08 -7.58
N GLN A 653 5.68 -4.55 -7.21
CA GLN A 653 4.73 -3.80 -6.38
C GLN A 653 5.30 -3.55 -4.98
N GLN A 654 5.95 -4.54 -4.37
CA GLN A 654 6.64 -4.35 -3.09
C GLN A 654 7.80 -3.34 -3.24
N GLN A 655 8.64 -3.45 -4.28
CA GLN A 655 9.70 -2.46 -4.52
C GLN A 655 9.16 -1.04 -4.76
N ILE A 656 7.98 -0.90 -5.38
CA ILE A 656 7.28 0.37 -5.55
C ILE A 656 6.79 0.89 -4.19
N ALA A 657 6.19 0.05 -3.35
CA ALA A 657 5.77 0.42 -1.99
C ALA A 657 6.98 0.82 -1.11
N ASP A 658 8.07 0.05 -1.14
CA ASP A 658 9.32 0.33 -0.41
C ASP A 658 9.94 1.67 -0.86
N THR A 659 9.98 1.93 -2.17
CA THR A 659 10.52 3.20 -2.69
C THR A 659 9.58 4.39 -2.49
N GLN A 660 8.26 4.18 -2.40
CA GLN A 660 7.32 5.21 -1.97
C GLN A 660 7.46 5.51 -0.47
N GLY A 661 7.56 4.50 0.40
CA GLY A 661 7.83 4.71 1.82
C GLY A 661 9.17 5.42 2.08
N ALA A 662 10.21 5.07 1.31
CA ALA A 662 11.50 5.79 1.33
C ALA A 662 11.38 7.24 0.80
N LEU A 663 10.57 7.47 -0.23
CA LEU A 663 10.32 8.82 -0.77
C LEU A 663 9.51 9.69 0.20
N ASP A 664 8.51 9.13 0.86
CA ASP A 664 7.70 9.82 1.88
C ASP A 664 8.54 10.12 3.12
N THR A 665 9.41 9.19 3.54
CA THR A 665 10.41 9.41 4.59
C THR A 665 11.36 10.55 4.22
N ALA A 666 11.98 10.51 3.04
CA ALA A 666 12.87 11.57 2.56
C ALA A 666 12.15 12.92 2.36
N THR A 667 10.85 12.90 2.08
CA THR A 667 10.00 14.11 1.97
C THR A 667 9.68 14.68 3.36
N ALA A 668 9.43 13.84 4.35
CA ALA A 668 9.28 14.23 5.75
C ALA A 668 10.59 14.79 6.34
N GLU A 669 11.73 14.16 6.05
CA GLU A 669 13.07 14.69 6.38
C GLU A 669 13.31 16.05 5.71
N LEU A 670 12.95 16.21 4.42
CA LEU A 670 13.05 17.50 3.72
C LEU A 670 12.13 18.57 4.32
N ALA A 671 10.95 18.20 4.81
CA ALA A 671 10.03 19.12 5.49
C ALA A 671 10.56 19.50 6.88
N ALA A 672 11.11 18.55 7.64
CA ALA A 672 11.75 18.80 8.93
C ALA A 672 12.98 19.71 8.79
N LEU A 673 13.86 19.45 7.83
CA LEU A 673 15.03 20.28 7.51
C LEU A 673 14.62 21.68 6.97
N GLN A 674 13.46 21.81 6.32
CA GLN A 674 12.91 23.11 5.95
C GLN A 674 12.35 23.86 7.17
N GLY A 675 11.75 23.16 8.13
CA GLY A 675 11.37 23.70 9.43
C GLY A 675 12.57 24.19 10.23
N GLU A 676 13.56 23.32 10.46
CA GLU A 676 14.81 23.67 11.16
C GLU A 676 15.53 24.83 10.46
N LYS A 677 15.57 24.86 9.12
CA LYS A 677 16.10 26.00 8.37
C LYS A 677 15.30 27.28 8.63
N ALA A 678 13.97 27.22 8.65
CA ALA A 678 13.11 28.37 8.92
C ALA A 678 13.29 28.90 10.35
N ASP A 679 13.37 28.01 11.35
CA ASP A 679 13.68 28.35 12.74
C ASP A 679 15.08 28.95 12.86
N LEU A 680 16.08 28.37 12.18
CA LEU A 680 17.41 28.95 12.09
C LEU A 680 17.40 30.31 11.36
N ASP A 681 16.55 30.54 10.35
CA ASP A 681 16.45 31.82 9.63
C ASP A 681 15.72 32.88 10.50
N ALA A 682 14.75 32.47 11.32
CA ALA A 682 14.15 33.31 12.36
C ALA A 682 15.17 33.66 13.45
N ASN A 683 15.89 32.67 14.00
CA ASN A 683 16.95 32.86 14.98
C ASN A 683 18.10 33.74 14.44
N LEU A 684 18.49 33.56 13.17
CA LEU A 684 19.47 34.42 12.50
C LEU A 684 18.94 35.86 12.34
N THR A 685 17.65 36.03 12.04
CA THR A 685 17.01 37.35 11.93
C THR A 685 16.94 38.05 13.28
N GLN A 686 16.56 37.32 14.34
CA GLN A 686 16.57 37.80 15.72
C GLN A 686 17.98 38.17 16.18
N ALA A 687 18.96 37.29 16.01
CA ALA A 687 20.36 37.56 16.38
C ALA A 687 20.95 38.76 15.61
N ASN A 688 20.56 39.00 14.34
CA ASN A 688 20.95 40.22 13.63
C ASN A 688 20.21 41.47 14.11
N ALA A 689 18.97 41.36 14.59
CA ALA A 689 18.23 42.46 15.21
C ALA A 689 18.81 42.81 16.59
N GLU A 690 19.12 41.82 17.42
CA GLU A 690 19.83 41.95 18.69
C GLU A 690 21.23 42.54 18.48
N LEU A 691 21.99 42.06 17.48
CA LEU A 691 23.29 42.65 17.11
C LEU A 691 23.16 44.10 16.63
N ALA A 692 22.11 44.43 15.87
CA ALA A 692 21.84 45.82 15.46
C ALA A 692 21.49 46.71 16.68
N GLN A 693 20.70 46.19 17.63
CA GLN A 693 20.34 46.89 18.86
C GLN A 693 21.54 47.08 19.79
N VAL A 694 22.36 46.05 19.99
CA VAL A 694 23.63 46.12 20.74
C VAL A 694 24.61 47.08 20.06
N LYS A 695 24.65 47.12 18.72
CA LYS A 695 25.46 48.08 17.96
C LYS A 695 24.95 49.51 18.12
N GLU A 696 23.64 49.74 18.09
CA GLU A 696 23.04 51.06 18.34
C GLU A 696 23.27 51.52 19.80
N GLU A 697 23.16 50.61 20.78
CA GLU A 697 23.49 50.90 22.18
C GLU A 697 25.00 51.12 22.41
N THR A 698 25.85 50.42 21.67
CA THR A 698 27.31 50.64 21.67
C THR A 698 27.67 51.98 21.03
N GLU A 699 27.09 52.32 19.88
CA GLU A 699 27.26 53.62 19.24
C GLU A 699 26.70 54.77 20.10
N ARG A 700 25.56 54.55 20.77
CA ARG A 700 24.98 55.49 21.74
C ARG A 700 25.87 55.67 22.96
N SER A 701 26.37 54.60 23.57
CA SER A 701 27.28 54.69 24.72
C SER A 701 28.65 55.28 24.31
N GLY A 702 29.10 55.03 23.08
CA GLY A 702 30.22 55.71 22.44
C GLY A 702 29.99 57.21 22.26
N ALA A 703 28.80 57.62 21.82
CA ALA A 703 28.40 59.02 21.73
C ALA A 703 28.26 59.69 23.12
N GLU A 704 27.68 59.00 24.10
CA GLU A 704 27.58 59.49 25.47
C GLU A 704 28.96 59.61 26.16
N THR A 705 29.86 58.66 25.95
CA THR A 705 31.24 58.72 26.49
C THR A 705 32.07 59.76 25.75
N ALA A 706 31.96 59.89 24.43
CA ALA A 706 32.57 60.98 23.67
C ALA A 706 32.03 62.35 24.12
N ALA A 707 30.73 62.48 24.38
CA ALA A 707 30.14 63.70 24.94
C ALA A 707 30.61 64.00 26.36
N LYS A 708 30.73 62.98 27.23
CA LYS A 708 31.31 63.11 28.58
C LYS A 708 32.80 63.51 28.51
N ILE A 709 33.59 62.93 27.61
CA ILE A 709 34.99 63.29 27.35
C ILE A 709 35.10 64.72 26.81
N ALA A 710 34.25 65.11 25.86
CA ALA A 710 34.22 66.47 25.32
C ALA A 710 33.83 67.51 26.41
N ALA A 711 32.84 67.19 27.25
CA ALA A 711 32.45 68.03 28.39
C ALA A 711 33.56 68.12 29.45
N MET A 712 34.23 67.02 29.79
CA MET A 712 35.40 67.01 30.68
C MET A 712 36.60 67.74 30.07
N THR A 713 36.81 67.66 28.76
CA THR A 713 37.88 68.40 28.06
C THR A 713 37.58 69.90 28.02
N ALA A 714 36.32 70.30 27.82
CA ALA A 714 35.89 71.69 27.93
C ALA A 714 36.02 72.20 29.37
N ALA A 715 35.63 71.41 30.38
CA ALA A 715 35.82 71.74 31.79
C ALA A 715 37.30 71.85 32.16
N ALA A 716 38.16 70.96 31.64
CA ALA A 716 39.61 71.04 31.81
C ALA A 716 40.22 72.26 31.11
N ALA A 717 39.70 72.66 29.94
CA ALA A 717 40.12 73.90 29.26
C ALA A 717 39.69 75.17 30.03
N VAL A 718 38.51 75.16 30.65
CA VAL A 718 38.04 76.22 31.57
C VAL A 718 38.91 76.26 32.83
N ALA A 719 39.18 75.11 33.46
CA ALA A 719 40.07 75.02 34.62
C ALA A 719 41.49 75.47 34.28
N ALA A 720 42.05 75.07 33.14
CA ALA A 720 43.37 75.51 32.66
C ALA A 720 43.39 76.99 32.23
N LYS A 721 42.24 77.62 32.01
CA LYS A 721 42.13 79.09 31.87
C LYS A 721 42.09 79.76 33.24
N GLN A 722 41.27 79.26 34.16
CA GLN A 722 41.20 79.76 35.55
C GLN A 722 42.53 79.63 36.30
N ILE A 723 43.28 78.54 36.08
CA ILE A 723 44.63 78.36 36.62
C ILE A 723 45.56 79.45 36.07
N ARG A 724 45.61 79.68 34.75
CA ARG A 724 46.43 80.77 34.19
C ARG A 724 46.01 82.15 34.70
N GLU A 725 44.72 82.43 34.81
CA GLU A 725 44.21 83.68 35.40
C GLU A 725 44.63 83.82 36.88
N ALA A 726 44.69 82.71 37.63
CA ALA A 726 45.20 82.69 39.01
C ALA A 726 46.74 82.78 39.10
N GLU A 727 47.48 82.27 38.11
CA GLU A 727 48.93 82.42 38.02
C GLU A 727 49.33 83.84 37.62
N GLU A 728 48.62 84.45 36.67
CA GLU A 728 48.76 85.86 36.32
C GLU A 728 48.45 86.77 37.53
N GLN A 729 47.41 86.45 38.31
CA GLN A 729 47.11 87.13 39.58
C GLN A 729 48.20 86.89 40.64
N ARG A 730 48.70 85.66 40.80
CA ARG A 730 49.79 85.33 41.73
C ARG A 730 51.06 86.12 41.39
N ASP A 731 51.42 86.20 40.12
CA ASP A 731 52.66 86.84 39.69
C ASP A 731 52.54 88.37 39.65
N ALA A 732 51.33 88.90 39.42
CA ALA A 732 51.02 90.31 39.68
C ALA A 732 51.12 90.65 41.17
N LEU A 733 50.50 89.86 42.07
CA LEU A 733 50.59 90.03 43.53
C LEU A 733 52.03 89.87 44.03
N ARG A 734 52.81 88.97 43.44
CA ARG A 734 54.24 88.82 43.74
C ARG A 734 55.04 90.06 43.31
N THR A 735 54.70 90.64 42.16
CA THR A 735 55.30 91.91 41.69
C THR A 735 54.90 93.08 42.61
N GLU A 736 53.67 93.10 43.12
CA GLU A 736 53.22 94.09 44.11
C GLU A 736 53.95 93.91 45.45
N ILE A 737 54.16 92.67 45.92
CA ILE A 737 54.97 92.37 47.12
C ILE A 737 56.43 92.81 46.93
N GLU A 738 57.03 92.60 45.76
CA GLU A 738 58.39 93.06 45.43
C GLU A 738 58.48 94.60 45.44
N GLN A 739 57.48 95.28 44.87
CA GLN A 739 57.38 96.75 44.88
C GLN A 739 57.14 97.31 46.28
N LEU A 740 56.33 96.63 47.11
CA LEU A 740 56.12 97.00 48.50
C LEU A 740 57.37 96.74 49.36
N SER A 741 58.14 95.69 49.06
CA SER A 741 59.39 95.37 49.77
C SER A 741 60.50 96.36 49.44
N THR A 742 60.76 96.63 48.17
CA THR A 742 61.71 97.68 47.75
C THR A 742 61.30 99.08 48.22
N ARG A 743 59.99 99.36 48.29
CA ARG A 743 59.49 100.60 48.91
C ARG A 743 59.68 100.63 50.43
N LEU A 744 59.53 99.50 51.12
CA LEU A 744 59.81 99.38 52.55
C LEU A 744 61.30 99.62 52.82
N GLU A 745 62.19 98.98 52.07
CA GLU A 745 63.64 99.21 52.12
C GLU A 745 63.98 100.68 51.87
N THR A 746 63.36 101.32 50.86
CA THR A 746 63.52 102.76 50.60
C THR A 746 63.11 103.60 51.81
N THR A 747 61.95 103.32 52.42
CA THR A 747 61.50 104.06 53.63
C THR A 747 62.34 103.75 54.88
N LEU A 748 63.03 102.61 54.94
CA LEU A 748 63.99 102.29 55.99
C LEU A 748 65.29 103.07 55.79
N ALA A 749 65.79 103.18 54.55
CA ALA A 749 66.92 104.05 54.23
C ALA A 749 66.60 105.53 54.49
N GLU A 750 65.43 106.04 54.07
CA GLU A 750 64.96 107.40 54.38
C GLU A 750 64.89 107.64 55.90
N LYS A 751 64.50 106.63 56.68
CA LYS A 751 64.48 106.69 58.15
C LYS A 751 65.88 106.72 58.76
N GLU A 752 66.84 105.98 58.20
CA GLU A 752 68.24 105.98 58.65
C GLU A 752 68.94 107.30 58.30
N ASP A 753 68.71 107.85 57.10
CA ASP A 753 69.15 109.21 56.72
C ASP A 753 68.52 110.29 57.63
N LEU A 754 67.23 110.16 57.97
CA LEU A 754 66.56 111.05 58.93
C LEU A 754 67.15 110.93 60.34
N ALA A 755 67.51 109.73 60.79
CA ALA A 755 68.17 109.52 62.08
C ALA A 755 69.57 110.17 62.09
N ALA A 756 70.38 109.95 61.06
CA ALA A 756 71.69 110.59 60.91
C ALA A 756 71.60 112.12 60.83
N SER A 757 70.56 112.66 60.19
CA SER A 757 70.29 114.11 60.15
C SER A 757 69.84 114.66 61.52
N LEU A 758 69.20 113.85 62.35
CA LEU A 758 68.78 114.21 63.71
C LEU A 758 69.98 114.19 64.67
N ASP A 759 70.84 113.17 64.62
CA ASP A 759 72.10 113.11 65.36
C ASP A 759 73.05 114.26 64.97
N ALA A 760 73.15 114.58 63.67
CA ALA A 760 73.91 115.74 63.21
C ALA A 760 73.38 117.06 63.81
N ARG A 761 72.05 117.25 63.84
CA ARG A 761 71.42 118.42 64.48
C ARG A 761 71.59 118.46 65.99
N GLN A 762 71.63 117.31 66.66
CA GLN A 762 71.92 117.26 68.10
C GLN A 762 73.37 117.71 68.37
N SER A 763 74.32 117.27 67.54
CA SER A 763 75.72 117.70 67.60
C SER A 763 75.89 119.21 67.32
N GLU A 764 75.13 119.79 66.37
CA GLU A 764 75.07 121.25 66.17
C GLU A 764 74.48 122.00 67.38
N LEU A 765 73.52 121.40 68.10
CA LEU A 765 72.92 121.95 69.31
C LEU A 765 73.92 121.94 70.50
N ASP A 766 74.62 120.83 70.68
CA ASP A 766 75.62 120.71 71.75
C ASP A 766 76.82 121.66 71.50
N ALA A 767 77.28 121.77 70.25
CA ALA A 767 78.32 122.71 69.85
C ALA A 767 77.92 124.20 69.98
N THR A 768 76.63 124.52 69.80
CA THR A 768 76.13 125.90 70.04
C THR A 768 75.88 126.21 71.51
N ALA A 769 75.67 125.19 72.36
CA ALA A 769 75.68 125.35 73.81
C ALA A 769 77.10 125.67 74.34
N GLU A 770 78.14 124.95 73.89
CA GLU A 770 79.54 125.26 74.28
C GLU A 770 79.96 126.69 73.87
N GLN A 771 79.52 127.16 72.70
CA GLN A 771 79.77 128.54 72.25
C GLN A 771 79.09 129.59 73.15
N LEU A 772 77.93 129.27 73.72
CA LEU A 772 77.20 130.17 74.62
C LEU A 772 77.88 130.29 75.99
N ASP A 773 78.35 129.18 76.55
CA ASP A 773 79.11 129.17 77.82
C ASP A 773 80.48 129.86 77.66
N ALA A 774 81.16 129.66 76.52
CA ALA A 774 82.39 130.37 76.19
C ALA A 774 82.19 131.89 76.09
N ALA A 775 81.07 132.34 75.50
CA ALA A 775 80.71 133.75 75.43
C ALA A 775 80.38 134.33 76.83
N ALA A 776 79.69 133.56 77.68
CA ALA A 776 79.39 133.97 79.06
C ALA A 776 80.67 134.17 79.89
N ALA A 777 81.66 133.29 79.73
CA ALA A 777 82.97 133.42 80.37
C ALA A 777 83.71 134.70 79.93
N GLN A 778 83.72 135.02 78.62
CA GLN A 778 84.35 136.25 78.11
C GLN A 778 83.69 137.53 78.64
N VAL A 779 82.35 137.55 78.80
CA VAL A 779 81.63 138.70 79.38
C VAL A 779 81.98 138.89 80.85
N ALA A 780 82.17 137.81 81.61
CA ALA A 780 82.60 137.89 83.01
C ALA A 780 84.03 138.45 83.14
N GLU A 781 84.97 137.99 82.31
CA GLU A 781 86.36 138.46 82.38
C GLU A 781 86.52 139.93 81.91
N LEU A 782 85.85 140.33 80.83
CA LEU A 782 85.84 141.73 80.38
C LEU A 782 85.26 142.67 81.44
N SER A 783 84.26 142.22 82.19
CA SER A 783 83.68 142.99 83.30
C SER A 783 84.70 143.21 84.44
N ALA A 784 85.48 142.18 84.77
CA ALA A 784 86.55 142.29 85.78
C ALA A 784 87.70 143.23 85.36
N GLN A 785 88.07 143.22 84.08
CA GLN A 785 89.09 144.12 83.54
C GLN A 785 88.66 145.60 83.56
N VAL A 786 87.38 145.90 83.29
CA VAL A 786 86.84 147.27 83.36
C VAL A 786 86.86 147.83 84.80
N GLU A 787 86.47 147.01 85.79
CA GLU A 787 86.47 147.38 87.21
C GLU A 787 87.88 147.74 87.70
N ALA A 788 88.88 146.87 87.40
CA ALA A 788 90.27 147.10 87.75
C ALA A 788 90.84 148.38 87.10
N THR A 789 90.60 148.58 85.81
CA THR A 789 91.11 149.75 85.06
C THR A 789 90.53 151.08 85.59
N SER A 790 89.30 151.08 86.10
CA SER A 790 88.72 152.27 86.73
C SER A 790 89.44 152.64 88.03
N GLN A 791 89.78 151.65 88.86
CA GLN A 791 90.45 151.87 90.14
C GLN A 791 91.91 152.35 89.96
N GLU A 792 92.62 151.85 88.95
CA GLU A 792 93.96 152.34 88.60
C GLU A 792 93.96 153.81 88.14
N ARG A 793 93.00 154.19 87.29
CA ARG A 793 92.89 155.57 86.77
C ARG A 793 92.70 156.59 87.91
N ASP A 794 91.85 156.27 88.87
CA ASP A 794 91.52 157.19 89.96
C ASP A 794 92.71 157.31 90.96
N ALA A 795 93.46 156.22 91.18
CA ALA A 795 94.72 156.26 91.92
C ALA A 795 95.84 157.04 91.19
N VAL A 796 95.89 156.98 89.86
CA VAL A 796 96.82 157.80 89.04
C VAL A 796 96.45 159.28 89.10
N ALA A 797 95.17 159.63 89.15
CA ALA A 797 94.72 161.02 89.29
C ALA A 797 95.18 161.65 90.62
N GLN A 798 95.15 160.92 91.73
CA GLN A 798 95.72 161.40 93.00
C GLN A 798 97.26 161.49 92.95
N ARG A 799 97.94 160.48 92.39
CA ARG A 799 99.40 160.53 92.23
C ARG A 799 99.90 161.65 91.32
N ALA A 800 99.09 162.12 90.37
CA ALA A 800 99.43 163.30 89.58
C ALA A 800 99.49 164.58 90.44
N ALA A 801 98.56 164.76 91.38
CA ALA A 801 98.56 165.88 92.31
C ALA A 801 99.75 165.82 93.30
N ASP A 802 100.05 164.65 93.84
CA ASP A 802 101.18 164.48 94.78
C ASP A 802 102.55 164.57 94.08
N ILE A 803 102.68 164.14 92.81
CA ILE A 803 103.93 164.26 92.06
C ILE A 803 104.13 165.65 91.48
N GLU A 804 103.09 166.47 91.30
CA GLU A 804 103.27 167.91 91.05
C GLU A 804 103.94 168.60 92.27
N LEU A 805 103.81 168.02 93.48
CA LEU A 805 104.57 168.40 94.68
C LEU A 805 106.00 167.80 94.71
N GLU A 806 106.20 166.55 94.28
CA GLU A 806 107.55 165.92 94.23
C GLU A 806 108.43 166.37 93.06
N LEU A 807 107.87 166.88 91.95
CA LEU A 807 108.66 167.31 90.79
C LEU A 807 109.41 168.63 91.06
N ASP A 808 108.99 169.36 92.10
CA ASP A 808 109.71 170.47 92.74
C ASP A 808 110.88 169.98 93.63
N GLY A 809 110.89 168.69 94.02
CA GLY A 809 111.88 168.07 94.92
C GLY A 809 112.84 167.03 94.31
N ALA A 810 112.45 166.25 93.28
CA ALA A 810 113.20 165.06 92.80
C ALA A 810 112.93 164.64 91.31
N ARG A 811 113.84 164.83 90.33
CA ARG A 811 113.48 164.89 88.86
C ARG A 811 113.99 163.67 87.85
N THR A 812 113.23 162.45 87.44
CA THR A 812 113.18 161.28 86.21
C THR A 812 112.36 159.73 86.12
N ARG A 813 111.89 158.86 85.00
CA ARG A 813 111.12 157.35 84.79
C ARG A 813 111.10 156.20 83.43
N MET A 814 110.28 155.00 83.08
CA MET A 814 110.41 153.60 82.13
C MET A 814 109.30 152.61 81.14
N ASP A 815 109.38 151.20 80.66
CA ASP A 815 108.92 150.23 79.34
C ASP A 815 108.20 148.61 79.10
N ALA A 816 107.96 147.77 77.89
CA ALA A 816 107.21 146.29 77.52
C ALA A 816 107.25 145.15 76.13
N ALA A 817 106.51 143.90 75.80
CA ALA A 817 106.55 142.70 74.59
C ALA A 817 105.45 141.38 74.09
N ALA A 818 105.51 140.36 72.99
CA ALA A 818 104.57 139.08 72.39
C ALA A 818 104.96 137.84 71.20
N ALA A 819 104.42 136.68 70.39
CA ALA A 819 103.28 135.53 69.92
C ALA A 819 103.46 134.18 68.76
N LEU A 820 102.52 133.11 68.24
CA LEU A 820 102.57 131.71 67.27
C LEU A 820 101.26 130.89 66.43
N PHE A 821 100.87 129.69 65.61
CA PHE A 821 101.11 128.29 64.69
C PHE A 821 99.93 127.36 63.73
N ASP A 822 99.98 126.06 62.99
CA ASP A 822 99.09 125.24 61.80
C ASP A 822 98.78 123.54 61.38
N ALA A 823 98.05 122.89 60.26
CA ALA A 823 97.62 121.31 59.79
C ALA A 823 96.89 120.61 58.33
N VAL A 824 96.55 119.20 57.93
CA VAL A 824 95.91 118.44 56.54
C VAL A 824 95.37 116.79 56.17
N PRO A 825 94.57 116.20 55.06
CA PRO A 825 93.93 114.69 54.62
C PRO A 825 93.45 113.93 53.09
N GLY A 826 92.88 112.59 52.76
CA GLY A 826 92.18 111.81 51.43
C GLY A 826 91.92 110.10 51.11
N ALA A 827 91.35 109.12 50.14
CA ALA A 827 90.35 108.57 48.90
C ALA A 827 90.28 106.91 48.31
N ARG A 828 89.63 105.97 47.34
CA ARG A 828 88.39 105.40 46.36
C ARG A 828 88.30 103.86 45.46
N PRO A 829 87.29 103.23 44.55
CA PRO A 829 86.89 101.70 43.98
C PRO A 829 86.28 101.05 42.46
N ASP A 830 85.69 99.73 42.12
CA ASP A 830 85.42 98.72 40.78
C ASP A 830 84.02 97.75 40.34
N ASP A 831 83.50 96.68 39.43
CA ASP A 831 83.53 95.53 38.20
C ASP A 831 82.12 94.87 37.35
N VAL A 832 81.57 93.75 36.52
CA VAL A 832 81.52 92.19 35.89
C VAL A 832 80.48 91.57 34.58
N ARG A 833 80.31 90.25 33.90
CA ARG A 833 79.35 89.61 32.64
C ARG A 833 79.05 87.98 32.02
N ALA A 834 78.10 87.43 30.99
CA ALA A 834 77.57 85.92 30.43
C ALA A 834 77.16 85.25 28.82
N GLN A 835 76.43 84.01 28.36
CA GLN A 835 76.08 83.24 26.89
C GLN A 835 74.91 82.04 26.28
N THR A 836 74.92 81.02 25.19
CA THR A 836 73.79 80.22 24.17
C THR A 836 73.69 78.65 23.33
N LEU A 837 72.81 78.11 22.23
CA LEU A 837 72.36 76.60 21.57
C LEU A 837 71.77 76.04 19.97
N GLU A 838 71.30 74.72 19.43
CA GLU A 838 70.91 74.01 17.91
C GLU A 838 69.86 72.67 17.33
N ILE A 839 69.78 71.88 16.04
CA ILE A 839 68.64 70.88 15.24
C ILE A 839 68.68 69.44 14.13
N VAL A 840 67.74 68.88 13.09
CA VAL A 840 67.39 67.35 12.37
C VAL A 840 66.66 66.79 10.82
N PRO A 841 66.42 65.45 10.17
CA PRO A 841 65.95 64.79 8.65
C PRO A 841 64.95 63.42 8.07
N LEU A 842 64.76 62.75 6.72
CA LEU A 842 63.74 61.56 6.01
C LEU A 842 63.76 60.57 4.51
N SER A 843 62.81 59.60 3.87
CA SER A 843 62.80 58.46 2.57
C SER A 843 61.55 57.67 1.54
N THR A 844 61.62 56.56 0.53
CA THR A 844 60.95 55.96 -0.92
C THR A 844 59.56 55.26 -1.49
N ALA A 845 59.28 53.91 -1.72
CA ALA A 845 58.35 53.35 -2.81
C ALA A 845 56.85 53.74 -2.72
N LYS A 846 56.39 53.94 -1.50
CA LYS A 846 55.10 54.54 -1.17
C LYS A 846 55.01 56.00 -1.64
N GLN A 847 56.13 56.68 -1.91
CA GLN A 847 56.15 57.98 -2.60
C GLN A 847 55.62 57.87 -4.03
N ALA A 848 55.85 56.78 -4.76
CA ALA A 848 55.31 56.61 -6.11
C ALA A 848 53.78 56.52 -6.06
N ALA A 849 53.25 55.65 -5.20
CA ALA A 849 51.81 55.49 -4.98
C ALA A 849 51.13 56.76 -4.40
N ALA A 850 51.81 57.47 -3.49
CA ALA A 850 51.36 58.77 -2.98
C ALA A 850 51.32 59.85 -4.07
N THR A 851 52.34 59.89 -4.94
CA THR A 851 52.41 60.84 -6.06
C THR A 851 51.33 60.53 -7.10
N ALA A 852 51.10 59.24 -7.39
CA ALA A 852 50.01 58.80 -8.26
C ALA A 852 48.63 59.16 -7.67
N ALA A 853 48.43 59.05 -6.35
CA ALA A 853 47.20 59.48 -5.70
C ALA A 853 46.95 60.98 -5.93
N VAL A 854 47.95 61.83 -5.65
CA VAL A 854 47.86 63.29 -5.87
C VAL A 854 47.64 63.62 -7.34
N ALA A 855 48.32 62.92 -8.27
CA ALA A 855 48.15 63.10 -9.71
C ALA A 855 46.76 62.66 -10.23
N SER A 856 46.09 61.73 -9.54
CA SER A 856 44.69 61.35 -9.79
C SER A 856 43.68 62.18 -8.97
N GLY A 857 44.12 63.29 -8.37
CA GLY A 857 43.27 64.24 -7.65
C GLY A 857 42.91 63.83 -6.21
N THR A 858 43.45 62.72 -5.71
CA THR A 858 43.11 62.13 -4.41
C THR A 858 44.23 62.36 -3.40
N ARG A 859 43.91 62.64 -2.13
CA ARG A 859 44.95 62.73 -1.09
C ARG A 859 45.37 61.33 -0.64
N PRO A 860 46.67 61.04 -0.47
CA PRO A 860 47.11 59.76 0.05
C PRO A 860 46.53 59.50 1.44
N GLN A 861 45.99 58.30 1.67
CA GLN A 861 45.46 57.88 2.97
C GLN A 861 46.16 56.61 3.46
N TRP A 862 46.66 56.63 4.69
CA TRP A 862 47.30 55.48 5.30
C TRP A 862 46.24 54.54 5.90
N VAL A 863 46.28 53.26 5.54
CA VAL A 863 45.41 52.19 6.05
C VAL A 863 46.23 51.14 6.77
N ARG A 864 45.65 50.50 7.79
CA ARG A 864 46.30 49.46 8.62
C ARG A 864 46.18 48.05 8.07
N MET A 865 45.11 47.78 7.34
CA MET A 865 44.79 46.48 6.76
C MET A 865 45.22 46.44 5.29
N PRO A 866 45.84 45.36 4.80
CA PRO A 866 45.99 45.15 3.37
C PRO A 866 44.66 44.75 2.71
N GLN A 867 44.65 44.77 1.39
CA GLN A 867 43.61 44.18 0.55
C GLN A 867 44.12 42.84 0.00
N ASP A 868 43.23 41.85 -0.13
CA ASP A 868 43.47 40.56 -0.80
C ASP A 868 43.93 40.81 -2.26
N LEU A 869 45.26 40.78 -2.46
CA LEU A 869 45.93 41.00 -3.74
C LEU A 869 45.79 39.78 -4.66
N SER A 870 45.51 38.60 -4.11
CA SER A 870 45.24 37.38 -4.89
C SER A 870 43.93 37.45 -5.71
N ALA A 871 43.05 38.41 -5.40
CA ALA A 871 41.91 38.77 -6.25
C ALA A 871 42.34 39.38 -7.60
N VAL A 872 43.59 39.87 -7.73
CA VAL A 872 44.13 40.40 -8.99
C VAL A 872 44.60 39.25 -9.88
N ASN A 873 43.94 39.03 -11.01
CA ASN A 873 44.28 37.96 -11.94
C ASN A 873 45.77 38.03 -12.36
N GLY A 874 46.52 36.96 -12.09
CA GLY A 874 47.98 36.88 -12.26
C GLY A 874 48.78 36.89 -10.94
N ILE A 875 48.18 37.30 -9.82
CA ILE A 875 48.76 37.19 -8.47
C ILE A 875 48.19 35.96 -7.76
N GLY A 876 49.04 34.98 -7.47
CA GLY A 876 48.71 33.88 -6.54
C GLY A 876 49.10 34.23 -5.11
N THR A 877 48.65 33.45 -4.12
CA THR A 877 48.94 33.69 -2.68
C THR A 877 50.45 33.72 -2.38
N VAL A 878 51.23 32.85 -3.04
CA VAL A 878 52.72 32.86 -3.00
C VAL A 878 53.36 34.17 -3.52
N TYR A 879 52.64 34.96 -4.32
CA TYR A 879 53.08 36.28 -4.81
C TYR A 879 52.55 37.43 -3.95
N GLU A 880 51.32 37.33 -3.47
CA GLU A 880 50.72 38.22 -2.46
C GLU A 880 51.54 38.27 -1.17
N GLN A 881 51.89 37.13 -0.58
CA GLN A 881 52.70 37.07 0.64
C GLN A 881 54.11 37.69 0.47
N ARG A 882 54.64 37.74 -0.77
CA ARG A 882 55.90 38.46 -1.06
C ARG A 882 55.70 39.97 -1.13
N LEU A 883 54.57 40.44 -1.67
CA LEU A 883 54.18 41.85 -1.68
C LEU A 883 53.92 42.34 -0.25
N TYR A 884 53.22 41.54 0.57
CA TYR A 884 53.01 41.84 1.99
C TYR A 884 54.32 41.89 2.77
N GLY A 885 55.27 40.97 2.52
CA GLY A 885 56.61 41.01 3.12
C GLY A 885 57.40 42.29 2.80
N GLU A 886 57.30 42.79 1.57
CA GLU A 886 57.90 44.08 1.15
C GLU A 886 56.97 45.29 1.45
N LYS A 887 55.98 45.08 2.32
CA LYS A 887 55.03 46.07 2.86
C LYS A 887 54.17 46.78 1.79
N ILE A 888 53.85 46.13 0.67
CA ILE A 888 52.89 46.59 -0.34
C ILE A 888 51.57 45.85 -0.13
N GLY A 889 50.51 46.58 0.26
CA GLY A 889 49.29 45.95 0.78
C GLY A 889 48.01 46.32 0.05
N THR A 890 47.98 47.36 -0.77
CA THR A 890 46.75 47.84 -1.44
C THR A 890 46.77 47.62 -2.95
N TYR A 891 45.59 47.54 -3.56
CA TYR A 891 45.45 47.55 -5.03
C TYR A 891 46.06 48.82 -5.64
N TRP A 892 45.98 49.95 -4.94
CA TRP A 892 46.51 51.23 -5.42
C TRP A 892 48.05 51.29 -5.43
N GLU A 893 48.70 50.75 -4.40
CA GLU A 893 50.17 50.59 -4.39
C GLU A 893 50.62 49.64 -5.49
N LEU A 894 49.90 48.54 -5.71
CA LEU A 894 50.19 47.56 -6.74
C LEU A 894 50.09 48.15 -8.16
N VAL A 895 49.08 49.00 -8.44
CA VAL A 895 48.98 49.79 -9.69
C VAL A 895 50.19 50.69 -9.91
N SER A 896 50.71 51.26 -8.82
CA SER A 896 51.74 52.30 -8.84
C SER A 896 53.18 51.73 -8.77
N LEU A 897 53.33 50.41 -8.73
CA LEU A 897 54.60 49.71 -8.59
C LEU A 897 55.30 49.57 -9.96
N PRO A 898 56.59 49.95 -10.09
CA PRO A 898 57.34 49.83 -11.33
C PRO A 898 57.79 48.39 -11.61
N ASP A 899 58.13 48.10 -12.86
CA ASP A 899 58.36 46.74 -13.38
C ASP A 899 59.57 46.04 -12.73
N ASP A 900 60.60 46.78 -12.34
CA ASP A 900 61.80 46.28 -11.67
C ASP A 900 61.52 45.88 -10.21
N GLU A 901 60.73 46.67 -9.47
CA GLU A 901 60.19 46.30 -8.17
C GLU A 901 59.31 45.04 -8.27
N TYR A 902 58.41 44.97 -9.26
CA TYR A 902 57.59 43.78 -9.54
C TYR A 902 58.43 42.51 -9.72
N VAL A 903 59.46 42.57 -10.57
CA VAL A 903 60.35 41.42 -10.83
C VAL A 903 61.15 41.04 -9.58
N ARG A 904 61.68 42.02 -8.83
CA ARG A 904 62.44 41.77 -7.60
C ARG A 904 61.59 41.10 -6.52
N ILE A 905 60.41 41.66 -6.24
CA ILE A 905 59.57 41.26 -5.11
C ILE A 905 58.91 39.89 -5.39
N LEU A 906 58.34 39.72 -6.59
CA LEU A 906 57.73 38.44 -6.97
C LEU A 906 58.79 37.35 -7.24
N LYS A 907 60.06 37.72 -7.40
CA LYS A 907 61.21 36.85 -7.72
C LYS A 907 60.92 36.00 -8.96
N LEU A 908 60.52 36.68 -10.04
CA LEU A 908 60.26 36.08 -11.34
C LEU A 908 61.59 35.75 -12.04
N SER A 909 61.76 34.50 -12.46
CA SER A 909 62.84 34.13 -13.39
C SER A 909 62.46 34.51 -14.82
N ASP A 910 63.46 34.73 -15.69
CA ASP A 910 63.27 35.24 -17.06
C ASP A 910 62.18 34.48 -17.87
N LEU A 911 62.11 33.15 -17.70
CA LEU A 911 61.10 32.30 -18.35
C LEU A 911 59.67 32.50 -17.81
N ARG A 912 59.51 32.87 -16.53
CA ARG A 912 58.20 33.28 -15.99
C ARG A 912 57.87 34.73 -16.35
N LEU A 913 58.86 35.61 -16.44
CA LEU A 913 58.65 37.00 -16.85
C LEU A 913 58.10 37.09 -18.29
N GLN A 914 58.55 36.22 -19.21
CA GLN A 914 58.00 36.12 -20.56
C GLN A 914 56.55 35.58 -20.64
N SER A 915 56.01 35.05 -19.55
CA SER A 915 54.65 34.48 -19.49
C SER A 915 53.70 35.19 -18.51
N THR A 916 54.16 36.25 -17.83
CA THR A 916 53.39 37.01 -16.84
C THR A 916 53.16 38.44 -17.32
N ASP A 917 51.93 38.78 -17.71
CA ASP A 917 51.60 40.15 -18.15
C ASP A 917 51.39 41.09 -16.95
N LEU A 918 52.44 41.83 -16.58
CA LEU A 918 52.43 42.83 -15.51
C LEU A 918 51.45 44.00 -15.79
N ASN A 919 51.10 44.26 -17.05
CA ASN A 919 50.15 45.31 -17.40
C ASN A 919 48.70 44.84 -17.27
N ALA A 920 48.42 43.56 -17.55
CA ALA A 920 47.14 42.94 -17.21
C ALA A 920 46.91 42.92 -15.69
N ILE A 921 47.94 42.60 -14.90
CA ILE A 921 47.89 42.66 -13.42
C ILE A 921 47.58 44.08 -12.94
N ARG A 922 48.31 45.10 -13.43
CA ARG A 922 48.03 46.50 -13.05
C ARG A 922 46.67 47.02 -13.54
N ALA A 923 46.18 46.56 -14.69
CA ALA A 923 44.83 46.88 -15.16
C ALA A 923 43.75 46.29 -14.23
N GLY A 924 43.89 45.02 -13.83
CA GLY A 924 43.00 44.37 -12.87
C GLY A 924 43.02 45.03 -11.49
N ALA A 925 44.22 45.37 -10.98
CA ALA A 925 44.36 46.10 -9.73
C ALA A 925 43.73 47.52 -9.80
N LEU A 926 43.86 48.23 -10.92
CA LEU A 926 43.23 49.55 -11.11
C LEU A 926 41.71 49.46 -11.23
N GLN A 927 41.18 48.39 -11.83
CA GLN A 927 39.75 48.11 -11.86
C GLN A 927 39.23 47.86 -10.44
N LEU A 928 39.82 46.92 -9.70
CA LEU A 928 39.43 46.61 -8.32
C LEU A 928 39.57 47.81 -7.38
N ALA A 929 40.64 48.61 -7.48
CA ALA A 929 40.81 49.84 -6.69
C ALA A 929 39.71 50.88 -6.95
N ARG A 930 39.14 50.91 -8.16
CA ARG A 930 38.01 51.81 -8.49
C ARG A 930 36.67 51.23 -8.05
N GLU A 931 36.45 49.94 -8.26
CA GLU A 931 35.22 49.24 -7.86
C GLU A 931 35.06 49.17 -6.33
N THR A 932 36.16 49.04 -5.58
CA THR A 932 36.19 49.08 -4.11
C THR A 932 36.43 50.48 -3.53
N GLY A 933 36.65 51.50 -4.37
CA GLY A 933 36.86 52.88 -3.93
C GLY A 933 38.19 53.17 -3.21
N THR A 934 39.17 52.25 -3.23
CA THR A 934 40.46 52.36 -2.50
C THR A 934 41.57 53.09 -3.27
N VAL A 935 41.23 53.82 -4.34
CA VAL A 935 42.15 54.75 -5.02
C VAL A 935 42.80 55.71 -4.02
N GLY A 936 44.13 55.76 -4.02
CA GLY A 936 44.90 56.65 -3.14
C GLY A 936 45.21 56.11 -1.74
N GLN A 937 44.81 54.88 -1.41
CA GLN A 937 45.22 54.24 -0.16
C GLN A 937 46.67 53.76 -0.23
N LEU A 938 47.34 53.77 0.93
CA LEU A 938 48.70 53.29 1.18
C LEU A 938 48.68 52.44 2.43
N TRP A 939 49.23 51.23 2.40
CA TRP A 939 49.28 50.40 3.60
C TRP A 939 50.38 50.89 4.56
N ASP A 940 50.17 50.86 5.87
CA ASP A 940 51.20 51.25 6.86
C ASP A 940 52.32 50.21 7.02
N GLY A 941 52.09 48.96 6.61
CA GLY A 941 53.09 47.88 6.68
C GLY A 941 53.10 47.11 7.99
N THR A 942 51.97 47.07 8.70
CA THR A 942 51.68 46.10 9.78
C THR A 942 52.03 44.65 9.37
N GLU A 943 52.22 43.73 10.31
CA GLU A 943 52.56 42.32 10.00
C GLU A 943 51.29 41.47 9.82
N VAL A 944 51.35 40.49 8.91
CA VAL A 944 50.20 39.70 8.45
C VAL A 944 50.68 38.30 8.09
N ASP A 945 49.89 37.26 8.39
CA ASP A 945 50.20 35.85 8.12
C ASP A 945 49.11 35.18 7.26
N ASP A 946 49.53 34.37 6.28
CA ASP A 946 48.67 33.58 5.38
C ASP A 946 47.76 32.60 6.15
N PHE A 947 46.44 32.70 5.98
CA PHE A 947 45.52 31.77 6.66
C PHE A 947 45.09 30.56 5.81
N GLU A 948 45.38 30.49 4.49
CA GLU A 948 45.09 29.29 3.67
C GLU A 948 45.70 27.96 4.20
N PRO A 949 46.86 27.93 4.89
CA PRO A 949 47.42 26.71 5.50
C PRO A 949 46.59 26.09 6.65
N ILE A 950 45.51 26.74 7.10
CA ILE A 950 44.60 26.24 8.13
C ILE A 950 43.38 25.59 7.44
N PRO A 951 43.20 24.25 7.51
CA PRO A 951 42.13 23.56 6.77
C PRO A 951 40.73 24.11 7.08
N GLY A 952 40.05 24.60 6.04
CA GLY A 952 38.73 25.22 6.13
C GLY A 952 38.75 26.75 6.00
N ILE A 953 39.86 27.44 6.28
CA ILE A 953 39.98 28.88 6.01
C ILE A 953 40.29 29.08 4.52
N GLY A 954 39.23 29.20 3.72
CA GLY A 954 39.35 29.71 2.35
C GLY A 954 39.38 31.24 2.32
N LYS A 955 39.90 31.82 1.22
CA LYS A 955 40.05 33.27 0.96
C LYS A 955 38.90 34.18 1.40
N THR A 956 37.65 33.71 1.28
CA THR A 956 36.47 34.49 1.69
C THR A 956 36.38 34.68 3.21
N PHE A 957 36.89 33.73 3.98
CA PHE A 957 36.98 33.80 5.44
C PHE A 957 38.26 34.50 5.89
N GLU A 958 39.41 34.22 5.26
CA GLU A 958 40.66 34.96 5.47
C GLU A 958 40.47 36.47 5.29
N ARG A 959 39.85 36.90 4.18
CA ARG A 959 39.57 38.32 3.94
C ARG A 959 38.63 38.94 4.97
N ARG A 960 37.74 38.17 5.60
CA ARG A 960 36.89 38.64 6.72
C ARG A 960 37.68 38.76 8.02
N LEU A 961 38.60 37.83 8.30
CA LEU A 961 39.53 37.91 9.44
C LEU A 961 40.42 39.16 9.33
N TYR A 962 41.05 39.39 8.16
CA TYR A 962 41.85 40.59 7.91
C TYR A 962 41.01 41.89 8.04
N GLN A 963 39.77 41.90 7.55
CA GLN A 963 38.86 43.05 7.68
C GLN A 963 38.39 43.32 9.12
N ALA A 964 38.39 42.30 9.99
CA ALA A 964 38.16 42.45 11.43
C ALA A 964 39.43 42.82 12.22
N GLY A 965 40.60 42.86 11.57
CA GLY A 965 41.88 43.20 12.19
C GLY A 965 42.62 42.01 12.80
N ILE A 966 42.15 40.78 12.57
CA ILE A 966 42.90 39.55 12.86
C ILE A 966 43.87 39.36 11.70
N LEU A 967 45.14 39.73 11.88
CA LEU A 967 46.12 39.79 10.78
C LEU A 967 47.17 38.68 10.86
N THR A 968 47.54 38.24 12.06
CA THR A 968 48.57 37.21 12.29
C THR A 968 47.99 35.93 12.88
N TYR A 969 48.76 34.84 12.86
CA TYR A 969 48.39 33.63 13.60
C TYR A 969 48.30 33.90 15.11
N GLU A 970 49.01 34.90 15.64
CA GLU A 970 48.98 35.27 17.06
C GLU A 970 47.71 36.04 17.42
N ASP A 971 47.20 36.88 16.52
CA ASP A 971 45.85 37.43 16.67
C ASP A 971 44.81 36.30 16.63
N LEU A 972 44.86 35.46 15.58
CA LEU A 972 43.90 34.38 15.36
C LEU A 972 43.85 33.42 16.55
N ALA A 973 45.01 32.97 17.05
CA ALA A 973 45.14 32.04 18.17
C ALA A 973 44.63 32.58 19.53
N ASN A 974 44.46 33.90 19.68
CA ASN A 974 44.04 34.55 20.91
C ASN A 974 42.57 35.02 20.90
N VAL A 975 41.88 34.90 19.77
CA VAL A 975 40.45 35.26 19.63
C VAL A 975 39.55 34.10 20.09
N ASP A 976 38.39 34.43 20.65
CA ASP A 976 37.41 33.44 21.13
C ASP A 976 36.68 32.75 19.96
N PRO A 977 36.34 31.44 20.03
CA PRO A 977 35.54 30.76 19.02
C PRO A 977 34.24 31.49 18.62
N ALA A 978 33.55 32.13 19.57
CA ALA A 978 32.34 32.90 19.31
C ALA A 978 32.63 34.18 18.51
N GLN A 979 33.73 34.86 18.81
CA GLN A 979 34.20 36.01 18.03
C GLN A 979 34.63 35.60 16.62
N LEU A 980 35.26 34.43 16.44
CA LEU A 980 35.55 33.90 15.10
C LEU A 980 34.28 33.57 14.33
N ALA A 981 33.26 32.96 14.95
CA ALA A 981 31.97 32.75 14.30
C ALA A 981 31.31 34.07 13.86
N GLU A 982 31.34 35.10 14.72
CA GLU A 982 30.81 36.42 14.41
C GLU A 982 31.59 37.15 13.31
N ILE A 983 32.92 37.01 13.25
CA ILE A 983 33.74 37.64 12.21
C ILE A 983 33.61 36.89 10.87
N VAL A 984 33.67 35.56 10.91
CA VAL A 984 33.74 34.72 9.72
C VAL A 984 32.39 34.59 9.03
N LYS A 985 31.26 34.62 9.77
CA LYS A 985 29.86 34.54 9.29
C LYS A 985 29.68 33.49 8.19
N ALA A 986 30.04 32.24 8.49
CA ALA A 986 29.94 31.13 7.55
C ALA A 986 28.47 30.82 7.19
N PRO A 987 28.15 30.40 5.95
CA PRO A 987 26.81 29.94 5.60
C PRO A 987 26.46 28.65 6.34
N LYS A 988 25.22 28.52 6.85
CA LYS A 988 24.76 27.44 7.75
C LYS A 988 25.11 26.00 7.32
N LEU A 989 25.19 25.73 6.02
CA LEU A 989 25.55 24.42 5.45
C LEU A 989 27.06 24.10 5.50
N SER A 990 27.90 25.03 5.98
CA SER A 990 29.33 24.83 6.20
C SER A 990 29.69 25.46 7.54
N ASN A 991 29.44 24.72 8.62
CA ASN A 991 29.80 25.11 9.98
C ASN A 991 31.28 24.75 10.24
N PRO A 992 32.23 25.71 10.23
CA PRO A 992 33.65 25.39 10.28
C PRO A 992 34.10 25.11 11.72
N ASP A 993 35.02 24.17 11.90
CA ASP A 993 35.59 23.90 13.23
C ASP A 993 36.58 25.02 13.64
N TYR A 994 36.03 26.08 14.22
CA TYR A 994 36.79 27.19 14.81
C TYR A 994 37.74 26.73 15.94
N GLY A 995 37.43 25.62 16.62
CA GLY A 995 38.31 25.01 17.63
C GLY A 995 39.57 24.41 17.00
N ALA A 996 39.41 23.65 15.91
CA ALA A 996 40.53 23.14 15.11
C ALA A 996 41.33 24.29 14.46
N TRP A 997 40.67 25.37 14.01
CA TRP A 997 41.38 26.54 13.48
C TRP A 997 42.27 27.22 14.53
N LEU A 998 41.75 27.42 15.74
CA LEU A 998 42.51 27.97 16.88
C LEU A 998 43.66 27.05 17.30
N GLY A 999 43.42 25.74 17.35
CA GLY A 999 44.47 24.75 17.58
C GLY A 999 45.57 24.83 16.53
N ARG A 1000 45.19 24.86 15.25
CA ARG A 1000 46.13 24.90 14.12
C ARG A 1000 46.90 26.22 14.03
N ALA A 1001 46.29 27.35 14.35
CA ALA A 1001 47.00 28.63 14.48
C ALA A 1001 48.08 28.57 15.57
N ARG A 1002 47.78 27.96 16.73
CA ARG A 1002 48.75 27.75 17.82
C ARG A 1002 49.88 26.79 17.42
N GLU A 1003 49.58 25.73 16.65
CA GLU A 1003 50.61 24.86 16.07
C GLU A 1003 51.50 25.59 15.06
N LEU A 1004 50.94 26.44 14.20
CA LEU A 1004 51.70 27.23 13.23
C LEU A 1004 52.57 28.30 13.91
N LEU A 1005 52.11 28.91 15.01
CA LEU A 1005 52.94 29.75 15.87
C LEU A 1005 54.09 28.98 16.53
N ALA A 1006 53.82 27.78 17.04
CA ALA A 1006 54.84 26.92 17.63
C ALA A 1006 55.89 26.51 16.58
N ALA A 1007 55.45 26.17 15.35
CA ALA A 1007 56.33 25.89 14.23
C ALA A 1007 57.15 27.13 13.80
N ARG A 1008 56.54 28.32 13.74
CA ARG A 1008 57.24 29.58 13.42
C ARG A 1008 58.28 29.93 14.47
N ARG A 1009 57.96 29.79 15.77
CA ARG A 1009 58.92 29.97 16.87
C ARG A 1009 60.02 28.91 16.85
N GLY A 1010 59.70 27.66 16.50
CA GLY A 1010 60.68 26.57 16.30
C GLY A 1010 61.54 26.67 15.03
N GLN A 1011 61.17 27.50 14.05
CA GLN A 1011 61.98 27.80 12.86
C GLN A 1011 62.72 29.14 12.96
N ALA A 1012 62.48 29.92 14.02
CA ALA A 1012 63.10 31.22 14.25
C ALA A 1012 64.42 31.17 15.07
N GLU A 1013 65.04 29.99 15.22
CA GLU A 1013 66.34 29.84 15.89
C GLU A 1013 67.39 29.08 15.04
N PRO A 1014 67.91 29.70 13.96
CA PRO A 1014 69.18 29.30 13.38
C PRO A 1014 70.33 29.78 14.29
N GLN A 1015 70.91 28.83 15.02
CA GLN A 1015 72.19 28.86 15.74
C GLN A 1015 72.95 30.20 15.72
N MET A 1016 73.04 30.86 16.89
CA MET A 1016 74.05 31.89 17.10
C MET A 1016 75.43 31.21 17.21
N ASP A 1017 76.11 31.08 16.07
CA ASP A 1017 77.42 30.42 15.97
C ASP A 1017 78.48 31.23 16.73
N THR A 1018 78.82 30.75 17.92
CA THR A 1018 79.85 31.37 18.75
C THR A 1018 81.23 30.91 18.29
N ASP A 1019 81.86 31.70 17.42
CA ASP A 1019 83.27 32.00 17.64
C ASP A 1019 83.74 33.29 16.95
N ARG A 1020 84.38 34.16 17.73
CA ARG A 1020 85.34 35.13 17.19
C ARG A 1020 86.38 35.60 18.21
N ASP A 1021 87.35 34.72 18.46
CA ASP A 1021 88.76 35.15 18.40
C ASP A 1021 89.29 34.76 17.01
N GLY A 1022 89.43 35.74 16.10
CA GLY A 1022 89.71 35.53 14.67
C GLY A 1022 89.53 36.79 13.79
#